data_AF-A0A182H7M6-F1
#
_entry.id   AF-A0A182H7M6-F1
#
_cell.length_a   1.000
_cell.length_b   1.000
_cell.length_c   1.000
_cell.angle_alpha   90.00
_cell.angle_beta   90.00
_cell.angle_gamma   90.00
#
_symmetry.space_group_name_H-M   'P 1'
#
loop_
_entity.id
_entity.type
_entity.pdbx_description
1 polymer ?
#
loop_
_entity_poly.entity_id
_entity_poly.type
_entity_poly.pdbx_seq_one_letter_code
_entity_poly.pdbx_strand_id
1 'polypeptide(L)'
;MDDLPKLPGNDFANRLRQKHHVPQCFKYLNGYPVPVKPICGLGGEQLNEDSIYYCTDETDSVLYDPILTYGRLRKLPVKPYRPHFVLYDQKTLKFNAFFRQAVPESPKETFRIRYVNILYFLEDDTMTVLEPVIENCGYPQGRLVRRGRILKNCLEEAYSWKDLNIGIDLEIHGYVFHITDCDPFTKEFLLSNGIELNEMEFPPPDPAMNERSISERQSFKHHKMYPVPQDKLRKYLEYQGKVLHFDCLLDEPDQPGGERMTYKLFYFLEDDTVSIKELKENQEGRDYFPMLLRKQKLPKNWKDVPVTYPSICMELSDQEVSEYYSPRDLLVGGTIFVFGRKFLLLDCDRFTRCYYERMLKIIQPDAVQLGSPERRTPRKELPTYLGLGTPEDSIASHHSLVPKSPRKDVVTYLVNMNKFLRYGCVLDNAHPEDSIRRFVLSLSLADGTITIMESTIRNSGIRGGRFLSPKKVWKPDCNPDAPEYYTAKDFFIGAIIIVFSHRFRIVSTDLYVYRYMQAHPEMFASNAIETVRNYLLGEGHLKDDLRQAIEDDCQLYGPPPDPEPNDDKGVGEVDKRLQDFKLDEPKPECKHFPPAAMIPADTHPCPSPIIPDEEIKKTYHSHEHMDLALQGQIEGEDVVKVGKSVRFEDGC
;
A
#
# COMPACT_ATOMS: atom_id res chain seq x y z
N MET A 1 -50.68 -18.45 60.42
CA MET A 1 -49.25 -18.22 60.73
C MET A 1 -48.87 -19.30 61.74
N ASP A 2 -49.02 -20.56 61.35
CA ASP A 2 -49.34 -21.60 62.35
C ASP A 2 -48.15 -22.52 62.66
N ASP A 3 -46.99 -22.27 62.04
CA ASP A 3 -45.76 -23.06 62.24
C ASP A 3 -44.54 -22.20 62.65
N LEU A 4 -44.78 -20.99 63.16
CA LEU A 4 -43.69 -20.16 63.67
C LEU A 4 -43.28 -20.63 65.08
N PRO A 5 -42.00 -20.95 65.30
CA PRO A 5 -41.53 -21.32 66.63
C PRO A 5 -41.71 -20.11 67.56
N LYS A 6 -42.20 -20.37 68.79
CA LYS A 6 -42.44 -19.37 69.85
C LYS A 6 -41.12 -18.87 70.47
N LEU A 7 -40.24 -18.38 69.61
CA LEU A 7 -38.98 -17.73 69.97
C LEU A 7 -39.24 -16.22 70.12
N PRO A 8 -38.54 -15.55 71.05
CA PRO A 8 -38.64 -14.11 71.19
C PRO A 8 -38.29 -13.43 69.86
N GLY A 9 -39.24 -12.65 69.32
CA GLY A 9 -39.14 -12.01 68.00
C GLY A 9 -40.20 -12.47 66.99
N ASN A 10 -40.78 -13.66 67.18
CA ASN A 10 -41.85 -14.20 66.33
C ASN A 10 -43.27 -13.93 66.86
N ASP A 11 -43.39 -13.21 67.97
CA ASP A 11 -44.66 -12.77 68.53
C ASP A 11 -44.95 -11.31 68.15
N PHE A 12 -46.06 -11.10 67.44
CA PHE A 12 -46.51 -9.77 67.04
C PHE A 12 -47.44 -9.20 68.10
N ALA A 13 -46.92 -8.36 69.00
CA ALA A 13 -47.74 -7.65 69.98
C ALA A 13 -48.65 -6.62 69.30
N ASN A 14 -49.96 -6.70 69.52
CA ASN A 14 -50.92 -5.72 69.00
C ASN A 14 -50.82 -4.40 69.79
N ARG A 15 -49.96 -3.48 69.33
CA ARG A 15 -49.69 -2.19 70.00
C ARG A 15 -50.82 -1.16 69.90
N LEU A 16 -51.86 -1.45 69.10
CA LEU A 16 -53.02 -0.56 68.90
C LEU A 16 -54.16 -0.83 69.90
N ARG A 17 -53.95 -1.76 70.83
CA ARG A 17 -54.94 -2.15 71.83
C ARG A 17 -55.19 -1.02 72.84
N GLN A 18 -56.46 -0.65 73.00
CA GLN A 18 -56.85 0.42 73.94
C GLN A 18 -57.44 -0.12 75.26
N LYS A 19 -57.92 -1.37 75.27
CA LYS A 19 -58.58 -2.02 76.42
C LYS A 19 -57.72 -3.16 76.97
N HIS A 20 -57.38 -3.10 78.25
CA HIS A 20 -56.44 -4.02 78.92
C HIS A 20 -57.00 -4.69 80.18
N HIS A 21 -58.33 -4.66 80.36
CA HIS A 21 -58.99 -5.26 81.54
C HIS A 21 -58.75 -6.76 81.59
N VAL A 22 -58.42 -7.30 82.76
CA VAL A 22 -58.20 -8.75 82.97
C VAL A 22 -59.49 -9.36 83.51
N PRO A 23 -60.02 -10.44 82.91
CA PRO A 23 -61.19 -11.15 83.45
C PRO A 23 -60.88 -11.78 84.80
N GLN A 24 -61.86 -11.79 85.71
CA GLN A 24 -61.68 -12.35 87.06
C GLN A 24 -61.77 -13.88 87.04
N CYS A 25 -60.62 -14.55 86.96
CA CYS A 25 -60.52 -16.01 86.91
C CYS A 25 -60.44 -16.70 88.28
N PHE A 26 -60.33 -15.94 89.37
CA PHE A 26 -60.30 -16.46 90.73
C PHE A 26 -61.28 -15.68 91.61
N LYS A 27 -62.17 -16.39 92.31
CA LYS A 27 -63.14 -15.81 93.24
C LYS A 27 -63.07 -16.54 94.57
N TYR A 28 -63.14 -15.79 95.67
CA TYR A 28 -63.34 -16.38 96.99
C TYR A 28 -64.83 -16.46 97.26
N LEU A 29 -65.33 -17.68 97.52
CA LEU A 29 -66.71 -17.92 97.92
C LEU A 29 -66.68 -18.55 99.31
N ASN A 30 -67.24 -17.85 100.30
CA ASN A 30 -67.32 -18.28 101.70
C ASN A 30 -65.97 -18.73 102.31
N GLY A 31 -64.89 -17.98 102.02
CA GLY A 31 -63.56 -18.22 102.60
C GLY A 31 -62.64 -19.19 101.84
N TYR A 32 -63.14 -19.85 100.78
CA TYR A 32 -62.34 -20.75 99.95
C TYR A 32 -62.05 -20.14 98.57
N PRO A 33 -60.82 -20.28 98.04
CA PRO A 33 -60.52 -19.86 96.67
C PRO A 33 -61.09 -20.87 95.66
N VAL A 34 -61.96 -20.40 94.76
CA VAL A 34 -62.54 -21.18 93.66
C VAL A 34 -62.05 -20.60 92.31
N PRO A 35 -61.43 -21.42 91.44
CA PRO A 35 -61.11 -21.00 90.09
C PRO A 35 -62.38 -20.94 89.24
N VAL A 36 -62.56 -19.84 88.50
CA VAL A 36 -63.68 -19.61 87.58
C VAL A 36 -63.12 -19.44 86.17
N LYS A 37 -63.69 -20.16 85.19
CA LYS A 37 -63.27 -20.01 83.79
C LYS A 37 -63.61 -18.60 83.28
N PRO A 38 -62.67 -17.88 82.63
CA PRO A 38 -62.98 -16.61 81.99
C PRO A 38 -63.97 -16.82 80.84
N ILE A 39 -64.85 -15.84 80.61
CA ILE A 39 -65.83 -15.84 79.50
C ILE A 39 -65.27 -15.06 78.29
N CYS A 40 -64.29 -14.18 78.52
CA CYS A 40 -63.61 -13.42 77.47
C CYS A 40 -62.13 -13.31 77.81
N GLY A 41 -61.31 -13.10 76.79
CA GLY A 41 -59.89 -12.81 76.93
C GLY A 41 -59.64 -11.41 77.51
N LEU A 42 -58.37 -11.01 77.54
CA LEU A 42 -57.96 -9.67 77.94
C LEU A 42 -58.79 -8.61 77.17
N GLY A 43 -59.07 -7.46 77.77
CA GLY A 43 -59.73 -6.32 77.10
C GLY A 43 -61.11 -6.60 76.48
N GLY A 44 -61.73 -7.75 76.76
CA GLY A 44 -63.00 -8.19 76.15
C GLY A 44 -62.85 -8.88 74.78
N GLU A 45 -61.65 -9.33 74.41
CA GLU A 45 -61.45 -10.14 73.20
C GLU A 45 -62.07 -11.54 73.35
N GLN A 46 -62.43 -12.20 72.25
CA GLN A 46 -62.90 -13.59 72.29
C GLN A 46 -61.77 -14.53 72.75
N LEU A 47 -62.10 -15.57 73.50
CA LEU A 47 -61.12 -16.58 73.91
C LEU A 47 -60.65 -17.36 72.68
N ASN A 48 -59.39 -17.81 72.69
CA ASN A 48 -58.86 -18.60 71.58
C ASN A 48 -59.64 -19.90 71.36
N GLU A 49 -60.22 -20.47 72.42
CA GLU A 49 -61.07 -21.67 72.37
C GLU A 49 -62.40 -21.42 71.63
N ASP A 50 -62.91 -20.18 71.64
CA ASP A 50 -64.14 -19.77 70.92
C ASP A 50 -63.86 -19.32 69.48
N SER A 51 -62.58 -19.29 69.07
CA SER A 51 -62.21 -18.98 67.69
C SER A 51 -62.53 -20.17 66.76
N ILE A 52 -62.88 -19.86 65.51
CA ILE A 52 -63.29 -20.85 64.49
C ILE A 52 -62.26 -22.00 64.32
N TYR A 53 -61.01 -21.77 64.68
CA TYR A 53 -59.91 -22.74 64.60
C TYR A 53 -59.97 -23.88 65.64
N TYR A 54 -60.67 -23.70 66.76
CA TYR A 54 -60.81 -24.70 67.83
C TYR A 54 -62.27 -25.18 68.01
N CYS A 55 -63.18 -24.71 67.17
CA CYS A 55 -64.56 -25.15 67.13
C CYS A 55 -64.62 -26.53 66.44
N THR A 56 -64.59 -27.61 67.22
CA THR A 56 -64.66 -29.00 66.70
C THR A 56 -66.09 -29.53 66.55
N ASP A 57 -67.10 -28.73 66.90
CA ASP A 57 -68.49 -29.16 66.88
C ASP A 57 -69.16 -28.72 65.56
N GLU A 58 -69.65 -29.69 64.78
CA GLU A 58 -70.24 -29.56 63.43
C GLU A 58 -71.60 -28.81 63.39
N THR A 59 -71.90 -27.97 64.37
CA THR A 59 -73.17 -27.27 64.47
C THR A 59 -72.97 -25.83 64.88
N ASP A 60 -72.77 -24.93 63.91
CA ASP A 60 -73.64 -23.75 63.80
C ASP A 60 -73.39 -22.90 62.53
N SER A 61 -74.49 -22.29 62.11
CA SER A 61 -74.76 -21.56 60.88
C SER A 61 -73.89 -20.31 60.64
N VAL A 62 -72.66 -20.49 60.15
CA VAL A 62 -71.79 -19.38 59.67
C VAL A 62 -71.50 -19.47 58.15
N LEU A 63 -72.11 -20.42 57.44
CA LEU A 63 -71.87 -20.65 56.01
C LEU A 63 -72.49 -19.61 55.05
N TYR A 64 -73.04 -18.50 55.53
CA TYR A 64 -73.53 -17.45 54.64
C TYR A 64 -73.42 -16.04 55.23
N ASP A 65 -72.18 -15.57 55.44
CA ASP A 65 -71.94 -14.13 55.56
C ASP A 65 -71.66 -13.56 54.15
N PRO A 66 -72.61 -12.87 53.51
CA PRO A 66 -72.46 -12.38 52.13
C PRO A 66 -71.32 -11.37 51.96
N ILE A 67 -70.74 -10.88 53.07
CA ILE A 67 -69.54 -10.04 53.09
C ILE A 67 -68.30 -10.82 52.60
N LEU A 68 -68.25 -12.14 52.81
CA LEU A 68 -67.15 -12.99 52.33
C LEU A 68 -67.24 -13.27 50.84
N THR A 69 -68.47 -13.36 50.30
CA THR A 69 -68.70 -13.65 48.87
C THR A 69 -68.64 -12.40 47.99
N TYR A 70 -69.14 -11.25 48.47
CA TYR A 70 -69.27 -10.03 47.66
C TYR A 70 -68.47 -8.81 48.19
N GLY A 71 -67.78 -8.96 49.33
CA GLY A 71 -67.05 -7.86 49.98
C GLY A 71 -67.96 -6.83 50.65
N ARG A 72 -67.42 -6.06 51.60
CA ARG A 72 -68.17 -4.93 52.20
C ARG A 72 -68.44 -3.87 51.12
N LEU A 73 -69.71 -3.53 50.91
CA LEU A 73 -70.13 -2.35 50.16
C LEU A 73 -69.37 -1.12 50.69
N ARG A 74 -68.46 -0.57 49.88
CA ARG A 74 -67.77 0.68 50.21
C ARG A 74 -68.83 1.77 50.32
N LYS A 75 -69.07 2.30 51.53
CA LYS A 75 -69.86 3.52 51.69
C LYS A 75 -69.18 4.60 50.85
N LEU A 76 -69.85 5.09 49.82
CA LEU A 76 -69.32 6.18 49.01
C LEU A 76 -69.00 7.34 49.96
N PRO A 77 -67.77 7.89 49.94
CA PRO A 77 -67.45 9.01 50.81
C PRO A 77 -68.40 10.17 50.48
N VAL A 78 -69.17 10.60 51.47
CA VAL A 78 -70.00 11.80 51.34
C VAL A 78 -69.05 12.96 51.11
N LYS A 79 -69.07 13.55 49.90
CA LYS A 79 -68.22 14.71 49.60
C LYS A 79 -68.69 15.87 50.47
N PRO A 80 -67.80 16.54 51.22
CA PRO A 80 -68.18 17.70 52.02
C PRO A 80 -68.70 18.82 51.09
N TYR A 81 -69.79 19.49 51.48
CA TYR A 81 -70.31 20.66 50.78
C TYR A 81 -69.24 21.76 50.78
N ARG A 82 -68.87 22.22 49.58
CA ARG A 82 -67.95 23.35 49.39
C ARG A 82 -68.75 24.50 48.78
N PRO A 83 -68.75 25.69 49.39
CA PRO A 83 -69.45 26.85 48.82
C PRO A 83 -68.79 27.30 47.51
N HIS A 84 -69.55 27.98 46.66
CA HIS A 84 -69.16 28.36 45.29
C HIS A 84 -67.80 29.07 45.22
N PHE A 85 -67.59 30.10 46.06
CA PHE A 85 -66.34 30.87 46.09
C PHE A 85 -65.11 30.02 46.45
N VAL A 86 -65.27 28.96 47.26
CA VAL A 86 -64.17 28.02 47.58
C VAL A 86 -63.96 26.99 46.47
N LEU A 87 -65.03 26.59 45.78
CA LEU A 87 -64.96 25.61 44.70
C LEU A 87 -64.26 26.16 43.45
N TYR A 88 -64.46 27.45 43.20
CA TYR A 88 -63.94 28.19 42.05
C TYR A 88 -62.84 29.20 42.40
N ASP A 89 -62.28 29.14 43.60
CA ASP A 89 -61.15 29.99 43.99
C ASP A 89 -60.01 29.85 42.97
N GLN A 90 -59.47 31.00 42.54
CA GLN A 90 -58.44 31.15 41.50
C GLN A 90 -58.75 30.56 40.12
N LYS A 91 -59.99 30.07 39.88
CA LYS A 91 -60.40 29.60 38.56
C LYS A 91 -60.95 30.77 37.75
N THR A 92 -60.28 31.05 36.64
CA THR A 92 -60.64 32.15 35.74
C THR A 92 -60.76 31.63 34.33
N LEU A 93 -61.78 32.10 33.62
CA LEU A 93 -61.92 31.85 32.21
C LEU A 93 -61.28 32.97 31.40
N LYS A 94 -60.32 32.64 30.55
CA LYS A 94 -59.68 33.55 29.62
C LYS A 94 -60.16 33.32 28.18
N PHE A 95 -60.59 34.41 27.57
CA PHE A 95 -60.94 34.50 26.15
C PHE A 95 -60.03 35.53 25.47
N ASN A 96 -59.52 35.19 24.30
CA ASN A 96 -58.80 36.11 23.42
C ASN A 96 -59.84 36.77 22.51
N ALA A 97 -59.81 38.09 22.43
CA ALA A 97 -60.74 38.88 21.65
C ALA A 97 -60.00 40.04 20.97
N PHE A 98 -60.66 40.71 20.02
CA PHE A 98 -60.18 41.98 19.49
C PHE A 98 -61.33 42.97 19.35
N PHE A 99 -60.99 44.25 19.27
CA PHE A 99 -61.94 45.28 18.86
C PHE A 99 -61.28 46.25 17.88
N ARG A 100 -62.10 46.83 17.01
CA ARG A 100 -61.65 47.81 16.02
C ARG A 100 -61.80 49.22 16.56
N GLN A 101 -60.70 49.98 16.59
CA GLN A 101 -60.70 51.38 16.99
C GLN A 101 -60.45 52.26 15.74
N ALA A 102 -61.38 53.18 15.44
CA ALA A 102 -61.20 54.14 14.36
C ALA A 102 -60.12 55.19 14.73
N VAL A 103 -59.26 55.54 13.76
CA VAL A 103 -58.19 56.54 13.94
C VAL A 103 -58.26 57.54 12.78
N PRO A 104 -59.08 58.60 12.89
CA PRO A 104 -59.31 59.54 11.79
C PRO A 104 -58.13 60.49 11.52
N GLU A 105 -57.27 60.71 12.52
CA GLU A 105 -56.24 61.77 12.48
C GLU A 105 -54.88 61.31 11.92
N SER A 106 -54.69 60.02 11.64
CA SER A 106 -53.39 59.49 11.21
C SER A 106 -53.28 59.41 9.68
N PRO A 107 -52.13 59.79 9.09
CA PRO A 107 -51.90 59.64 7.65
C PRO A 107 -51.53 58.20 7.23
N LYS A 108 -51.25 57.30 8.18
CA LYS A 108 -50.75 55.94 7.92
C LYS A 108 -51.84 54.86 8.08
N GLU A 109 -52.74 55.02 9.06
CA GLU A 109 -53.80 54.06 9.37
C GLU A 109 -55.16 54.76 9.51
N THR A 110 -56.23 54.13 9.01
CA THR A 110 -57.62 54.62 9.13
C THR A 110 -58.35 53.99 10.32
N PHE A 111 -57.98 52.77 10.68
CA PHE A 111 -58.42 52.04 11.86
C PHE A 111 -57.28 51.16 12.35
N ARG A 112 -57.29 50.85 13.65
CA ARG A 112 -56.36 49.91 14.29
C ARG A 112 -57.12 48.78 14.96
N ILE A 113 -56.51 47.61 15.01
CA ILE A 113 -57.07 46.43 15.67
C ILE A 113 -56.33 46.22 16.99
N ARG A 114 -57.06 46.22 18.11
CA ARG A 114 -56.49 46.03 19.46
C ARG A 114 -56.90 44.67 19.98
N TYR A 115 -55.89 43.80 20.18
CA TYR A 115 -56.08 42.48 20.77
C TYR A 115 -56.22 42.60 22.29
N VAL A 116 -57.18 41.93 22.87
CA VAL A 116 -57.47 41.97 24.31
C VAL A 116 -57.76 40.58 24.85
N ASN A 117 -57.49 40.39 26.13
CA ASN A 117 -57.84 39.19 26.88
C ASN A 117 -59.00 39.54 27.82
N ILE A 118 -60.11 38.85 27.66
CA ILE A 118 -61.27 38.93 28.54
C ILE A 118 -61.13 37.85 29.60
N LEU A 119 -61.08 38.24 30.86
CA LEU A 119 -60.97 37.34 32.01
C LEU A 119 -62.27 37.35 32.80
N TYR A 120 -62.94 36.20 32.88
CA TYR A 120 -64.13 35.96 33.69
C TYR A 120 -63.77 35.16 34.95
N PHE A 121 -64.10 35.69 36.12
CA PHE A 121 -63.78 35.06 37.41
C PHE A 121 -64.97 34.20 37.84
N LEU A 122 -64.76 32.89 37.94
CA LEU A 122 -65.81 31.93 38.34
C LEU A 122 -66.16 32.03 39.83
N GLU A 123 -65.34 32.68 40.64
CA GLU A 123 -65.56 32.86 42.07
C GLU A 123 -66.82 33.71 42.36
N ASP A 124 -66.96 34.84 41.64
CA ASP A 124 -67.91 35.92 41.92
C ASP A 124 -68.69 36.42 40.68
N ASP A 125 -68.55 35.74 39.53
CA ASP A 125 -69.17 36.11 38.25
C ASP A 125 -68.81 37.53 37.79
N THR A 126 -67.55 37.93 38.00
CA THR A 126 -67.02 39.23 37.56
C THR A 126 -66.14 39.08 36.32
N MET A 127 -65.97 40.17 35.57
CA MET A 127 -65.17 40.16 34.34
C MET A 127 -64.21 41.35 34.29
N THR A 128 -63.07 41.17 33.62
CA THR A 128 -62.10 42.23 33.29
C THR A 128 -61.66 42.10 31.84
N VAL A 129 -61.26 43.21 31.24
CA VAL A 129 -60.66 43.23 29.90
C VAL A 129 -59.26 43.81 30.02
N LEU A 130 -58.26 43.01 29.62
CA LEU A 130 -56.85 43.34 29.70
C LEU A 130 -56.23 43.31 28.31
N GLU A 131 -55.63 44.40 27.89
CA GLU A 131 -54.78 44.43 26.71
C GLU A 131 -53.35 43.99 27.07
N PRO A 132 -52.77 43.03 26.33
CA PRO A 132 -51.37 42.62 26.53
C PRO A 132 -50.42 43.78 26.18
N VAL A 133 -49.28 43.82 26.86
CA VAL A 133 -48.25 44.83 26.60
C VAL A 133 -47.45 44.40 25.37
N ILE A 134 -47.43 45.25 24.34
CA ILE A 134 -46.68 45.07 23.10
C ILE A 134 -45.66 46.20 23.01
N GLU A 135 -44.39 45.85 22.87
CA GLU A 135 -43.31 46.83 22.76
C GLU A 135 -43.54 47.78 21.58
N ASN A 136 -43.17 49.05 21.74
CA ASN A 136 -43.23 50.09 20.70
C ASN A 136 -44.65 50.37 20.14
N CYS A 137 -45.73 49.98 20.82
CA CYS A 137 -47.09 50.14 20.30
C CYS A 137 -47.58 51.60 20.22
N GLY A 138 -46.99 52.51 21.02
CA GLY A 138 -47.21 53.95 20.89
C GLY A 138 -48.51 54.50 21.49
N TYR A 139 -49.26 53.69 22.25
CA TYR A 139 -50.44 54.10 23.00
C TYR A 139 -50.51 53.38 24.36
N PRO A 140 -51.27 53.90 25.35
CA PRO A 140 -51.35 53.26 26.67
C PRO A 140 -52.06 51.90 26.59
N GLN A 141 -51.40 50.89 27.13
CA GLN A 141 -51.84 49.49 27.18
C GLN A 141 -52.10 49.04 28.62
N GLY A 142 -52.74 47.89 28.77
CA GLY A 142 -53.01 47.25 30.05
C GLY A 142 -54.50 47.11 30.31
N ARG A 143 -54.96 47.46 31.52
CA ARG A 143 -56.35 47.21 31.94
C ARG A 143 -57.31 48.21 31.32
N LEU A 144 -58.13 47.75 30.37
CA LEU A 144 -59.18 48.54 29.72
C LEU A 144 -60.46 48.60 30.57
N VAL A 145 -60.87 47.45 31.13
CA VAL A 145 -62.07 47.35 31.97
C VAL A 145 -61.69 46.81 33.36
N ARG A 146 -62.11 47.52 34.41
CA ARG A 146 -61.88 47.13 35.81
C ARG A 146 -62.73 45.92 36.18
N ARG A 147 -62.29 45.16 37.19
CA ARG A 147 -63.01 43.95 37.65
C ARG A 147 -64.35 44.37 38.23
N GLY A 148 -65.41 43.84 37.67
CA GLY A 148 -66.76 44.11 38.12
C GLY A 148 -67.76 43.21 37.44
N ARG A 149 -69.01 43.24 37.94
CA ARG A 149 -70.14 42.62 37.25
C ARG A 149 -70.55 43.53 36.11
N ILE A 150 -70.40 43.06 34.89
CA ILE A 150 -70.69 43.82 33.68
C ILE A 150 -72.11 43.50 33.24
N LEU A 151 -72.92 44.54 33.05
CA LEU A 151 -74.31 44.43 32.62
C LEU A 151 -74.37 44.30 31.09
N LYS A 152 -75.22 43.40 30.60
CA LYS A 152 -75.49 43.18 29.17
C LYS A 152 -76.32 44.31 28.58
N ASN A 153 -77.42 44.63 29.26
CA ASN A 153 -78.47 45.53 28.78
C ASN A 153 -78.90 46.51 29.89
N CYS A 154 -79.71 47.51 29.54
CA CYS A 154 -80.33 48.42 30.50
C CYS A 154 -81.28 47.75 31.53
N LEU A 155 -81.56 46.44 31.37
CA LEU A 155 -82.43 45.63 32.23
C LEU A 155 -81.68 44.94 33.40
N GLU A 156 -80.45 45.38 33.72
CA GLU A 156 -79.64 44.90 34.86
C GLU A 156 -79.23 43.41 34.83
N GLU A 157 -79.31 42.73 33.69
CA GLU A 157 -78.78 41.37 33.54
C GLU A 157 -77.25 41.39 33.36
N ALA A 158 -76.51 40.64 34.18
CA ALA A 158 -75.06 40.52 34.08
C ALA A 158 -74.62 39.42 33.10
N TYR A 159 -73.43 39.58 32.51
CA TYR A 159 -72.81 38.52 31.70
C TYR A 159 -72.53 37.28 32.55
N SER A 160 -72.99 36.12 32.07
CA SER A 160 -72.63 34.81 32.60
C SER A 160 -71.61 34.14 31.70
N TRP A 161 -70.81 33.22 32.24
CA TRP A 161 -69.92 32.37 31.45
C TRP A 161 -70.64 31.57 30.35
N LYS A 162 -71.97 31.37 30.48
CA LYS A 162 -72.80 30.72 29.47
C LYS A 162 -73.04 31.56 28.22
N ASP A 163 -72.86 32.88 28.32
CA ASP A 163 -73.07 33.82 27.22
C ASP A 163 -71.79 34.05 26.40
N LEU A 164 -70.68 33.44 26.82
CA LEU A 164 -69.36 33.60 26.22
C LEU A 164 -69.04 32.37 25.36
N ASN A 165 -68.94 32.55 24.05
CA ASN A 165 -68.46 31.53 23.11
C ASN A 165 -67.58 32.19 22.04
N ILE A 166 -66.81 31.38 21.32
CA ILE A 166 -65.98 31.85 20.20
C ILE A 166 -66.90 32.38 19.08
N GLY A 167 -66.52 33.48 18.43
CA GLY A 167 -67.30 34.15 17.37
C GLY A 167 -68.44 35.04 17.87
N ILE A 168 -68.61 35.22 19.19
CA ILE A 168 -69.63 36.11 19.77
C ILE A 168 -69.07 37.52 19.98
N ASP A 169 -69.88 38.51 19.61
CA ASP A 169 -69.64 39.93 19.88
C ASP A 169 -70.17 40.32 21.27
N LEU A 170 -69.29 40.87 22.11
CA LEU A 170 -69.60 41.35 23.46
C LEU A 170 -69.57 42.87 23.51
N GLU A 171 -70.70 43.46 23.86
CA GLU A 171 -70.78 44.90 24.09
C GLU A 171 -70.50 45.22 25.57
N ILE A 172 -69.43 45.98 25.82
CA ILE A 172 -69.01 46.39 27.15
C ILE A 172 -68.67 47.89 27.11
N HIS A 173 -69.41 48.71 27.86
CA HIS A 173 -69.20 50.17 27.95
C HIS A 173 -69.11 50.88 26.59
N GLY A 174 -69.90 50.43 25.59
CA GLY A 174 -69.94 51.01 24.25
C GLY A 174 -68.84 50.53 23.29
N TYR A 175 -67.98 49.60 23.72
CA TYR A 175 -67.04 48.89 22.84
C TYR A 175 -67.57 47.49 22.54
N VAL A 176 -67.46 47.08 21.28
CA VAL A 176 -67.81 45.73 20.82
C VAL A 176 -66.53 44.91 20.69
N PHE A 177 -66.40 43.88 21.52
CA PHE A 177 -65.29 42.95 21.54
C PHE A 177 -65.70 41.64 20.86
N HIS A 178 -64.96 41.24 19.84
CA HIS A 178 -65.20 39.99 19.13
C HIS A 178 -64.29 38.89 19.70
N ILE A 179 -64.87 37.81 20.25
CA ILE A 179 -64.10 36.69 20.80
C ILE A 179 -63.60 35.79 19.68
N THR A 180 -62.29 35.57 19.59
CA THR A 180 -61.68 34.74 18.54
C THR A 180 -61.20 33.38 19.01
N ASP A 181 -60.73 33.31 20.25
CA ASP A 181 -60.11 32.09 20.79
C ASP A 181 -60.28 32.02 22.32
N CYS A 182 -60.08 30.84 22.90
CA CYS A 182 -60.24 30.59 24.32
C CYS A 182 -59.07 29.74 24.85
N ASP A 183 -58.65 29.99 26.09
CA ASP A 183 -57.56 29.25 26.74
C ASP A 183 -57.89 27.74 26.90
N PRO A 184 -56.90 26.82 26.95
CA PRO A 184 -57.18 25.39 27.06
C PRO A 184 -58.04 25.03 28.29
N PHE A 185 -57.83 25.71 29.42
CA PHE A 185 -58.64 25.52 30.62
C PHE A 185 -60.11 25.92 30.41
N THR A 186 -60.36 27.01 29.67
CA THR A 186 -61.74 27.44 29.40
C THR A 186 -62.44 26.52 28.43
N LYS A 187 -61.69 26.00 27.45
CA LYS A 187 -62.17 24.99 26.53
C LYS A 187 -62.67 23.75 27.26
N GLU A 188 -61.86 23.20 28.16
CA GLU A 188 -62.25 22.04 28.98
C GLU A 188 -63.40 22.36 29.93
N PHE A 189 -63.40 23.55 30.53
CA PHE A 189 -64.48 23.99 31.42
C PHE A 189 -65.83 24.10 30.70
N LEU A 190 -65.87 24.72 29.52
CA LEU A 190 -67.10 24.90 28.76
C LEU A 190 -67.63 23.56 28.24
N LEU A 191 -66.75 22.70 27.71
CA LEU A 191 -67.11 21.34 27.27
C LEU A 191 -67.62 20.47 28.41
N SER A 192 -66.97 20.51 29.59
CA SER A 192 -67.41 19.73 30.76
C SER A 192 -68.74 20.20 31.35
N ASN A 193 -69.09 21.46 31.13
CA ASN A 193 -70.40 22.02 31.50
C ASN A 193 -71.44 21.94 30.37
N GLY A 194 -71.14 21.27 29.26
CA GLY A 194 -72.08 20.98 28.18
C GLY A 194 -72.25 22.09 27.13
N ILE A 195 -71.32 23.05 27.04
CA ILE A 195 -71.30 24.07 25.99
C ILE A 195 -70.36 23.61 24.87
N GLU A 196 -70.89 23.48 23.66
CA GLU A 196 -70.11 23.22 22.45
C GLU A 196 -69.47 24.52 21.96
N LEU A 197 -68.15 24.48 21.73
CA LEU A 197 -67.37 25.63 21.28
C LEU A 197 -67.40 25.75 19.77
N ASN A 198 -67.51 26.98 19.28
CA ASN A 198 -67.38 27.27 17.85
C ASN A 198 -65.94 27.09 17.37
N GLU A 199 -65.75 27.04 16.06
CA GLU A 199 -64.42 26.96 15.44
C GLU A 199 -63.61 28.22 15.75
N MET A 200 -62.29 28.05 15.96
CA MET A 200 -61.38 29.16 16.23
C MET A 200 -61.35 30.13 15.06
N GLU A 201 -61.50 31.43 15.33
CA GLU A 201 -61.38 32.48 14.33
C GLU A 201 -59.99 33.12 14.38
N PHE A 202 -59.42 33.41 13.21
CA PHE A 202 -58.17 34.17 13.14
C PHE A 202 -58.48 35.65 13.24
N PRO A 203 -57.94 36.38 14.24
CA PRO A 203 -58.18 37.80 14.32
C PRO A 203 -57.54 38.50 13.10
N PRO A 204 -58.16 39.56 12.57
CA PRO A 204 -57.64 40.27 11.41
C PRO A 204 -56.27 40.88 11.73
N PRO A 205 -55.30 40.83 10.81
CA PRO A 205 -53.99 41.44 11.02
C PRO A 205 -54.12 42.96 11.08
N ASP A 206 -53.58 43.56 12.15
CA ASP A 206 -53.50 45.01 12.30
C ASP A 206 -52.60 45.62 11.19
N PRO A 207 -53.08 46.60 10.40
CA PRO A 207 -52.33 47.20 9.30
C PRO A 207 -50.95 47.73 9.74
N ALA A 208 -50.88 48.42 10.87
CA ALA A 208 -49.63 49.00 11.37
C ALA A 208 -48.64 47.94 11.86
N MET A 209 -49.12 46.88 12.53
CA MET A 209 -48.26 45.76 12.95
C MET A 209 -47.73 44.98 11.74
N ASN A 210 -48.53 44.81 10.69
CA ASN A 210 -48.12 44.08 9.49
C ASN A 210 -47.02 44.83 8.73
N GLU A 211 -47.17 46.14 8.50
CA GLU A 211 -46.13 46.98 7.86
C GLU A 211 -44.80 46.98 8.63
N ARG A 212 -44.85 47.02 9.97
CA ARG A 212 -43.64 46.91 10.81
C ARG A 212 -43.00 45.53 10.69
N SER A 213 -43.78 44.46 10.75
CA SER A 213 -43.25 43.10 10.62
C SER A 213 -42.60 42.87 9.26
N ILE A 214 -43.11 43.49 8.19
CA ILE A 214 -42.50 43.45 6.85
C ILE A 214 -41.19 44.22 6.84
N SER A 215 -41.15 45.39 7.48
CA SER A 215 -39.94 46.22 7.60
C SER A 215 -38.85 45.54 8.46
N GLU A 216 -39.23 44.90 9.56
CA GLU A 216 -38.32 44.11 10.40
C GLU A 216 -37.85 42.84 9.69
N ARG A 217 -38.72 42.10 8.99
CA ARG A 217 -38.29 40.95 8.17
C ARG A 217 -37.31 41.36 7.07
N GLN A 218 -37.42 42.59 6.56
CA GLN A 218 -36.45 43.13 5.60
C GLN A 218 -35.13 43.52 6.28
N SER A 219 -35.15 44.03 7.53
CA SER A 219 -33.91 44.33 8.27
C SER A 219 -33.20 43.07 8.77
N PHE A 220 -33.93 42.03 9.21
CA PHE A 220 -33.36 40.74 9.61
C PHE A 220 -32.73 39.96 8.44
N LYS A 221 -33.09 40.26 7.19
CA LYS A 221 -32.40 39.71 6.00
C LYS A 221 -30.97 40.24 5.83
N HIS A 222 -30.57 41.31 6.52
CA HIS A 222 -29.18 41.78 6.51
C HIS A 222 -28.27 41.01 7.47
N HIS A 223 -28.82 40.27 8.44
CA HIS A 223 -28.08 39.15 9.03
C HIS A 223 -28.25 37.94 8.13
N LYS A 224 -27.41 37.92 7.08
CA LYS A 224 -27.16 36.74 6.25
C LYS A 224 -26.99 35.52 7.18
N MET A 225 -28.02 34.69 7.29
CA MET A 225 -27.79 33.26 7.49
C MET A 225 -27.05 32.81 6.25
N TYR A 226 -25.73 32.94 6.28
CA TYR A 226 -24.91 32.11 5.42
C TYR A 226 -25.32 30.66 5.74
N PRO A 227 -25.56 29.80 4.74
CA PRO A 227 -25.56 28.36 5.01
C PRO A 227 -24.28 28.09 5.78
N VAL A 228 -24.39 27.51 6.98
CA VAL A 228 -23.24 27.23 7.86
C VAL A 228 -22.15 26.62 6.97
N PRO A 229 -21.05 27.36 6.67
CA PRO A 229 -19.95 26.77 5.93
C PRO A 229 -19.52 25.58 6.78
N GLN A 230 -19.42 24.39 6.19
CA GLN A 230 -18.83 23.22 6.85
C GLN A 230 -17.74 23.67 7.82
N ASP A 231 -17.83 23.28 9.09
CA ASP A 231 -16.93 23.74 10.16
C ASP A 231 -15.47 23.76 9.66
N LYS A 232 -14.98 24.93 9.24
CA LYS A 232 -13.61 25.09 8.74
C LYS A 232 -12.61 24.62 9.80
N LEU A 233 -12.94 24.91 11.06
CA LEU A 233 -12.19 24.45 12.22
C LEU A 233 -12.18 22.92 12.34
N ARG A 234 -13.31 22.25 12.12
CA ARG A 234 -13.37 20.79 12.18
C ARG A 234 -12.47 20.16 11.12
N LYS A 235 -12.56 20.65 9.88
CA LYS A 235 -11.70 20.16 8.78
C LYS A 235 -10.22 20.38 9.09
N TYR A 236 -9.87 21.57 9.60
CA TYR A 236 -8.51 21.87 10.04
C TYR A 236 -8.02 20.88 11.10
N LEU A 237 -8.81 20.63 12.15
CA LEU A 237 -8.44 19.72 13.24
C LEU A 237 -8.33 18.25 12.79
N GLU A 238 -9.21 17.78 11.89
CA GLU A 238 -9.19 16.41 11.37
C GLU A 238 -7.97 16.15 10.45
N TYR A 239 -7.57 17.16 9.69
CA TYR A 239 -6.55 17.07 8.64
C TYR A 239 -5.26 17.84 8.94
N GLN A 240 -5.08 18.33 10.17
CA GLN A 240 -3.89 19.07 10.58
C GLN A 240 -2.62 18.26 10.27
N GLY A 241 -1.69 18.86 9.53
CA GLY A 241 -0.42 18.24 9.16
C GLY A 241 -0.51 17.12 8.11
N LYS A 242 -1.71 16.81 7.58
CA LYS A 242 -1.88 15.82 6.50
C LYS A 242 -1.80 16.51 5.14
N VAL A 243 -0.75 16.18 4.39
CA VAL A 243 -0.44 16.80 3.09
C VAL A 243 -0.28 15.72 2.05
N LEU A 244 -0.88 15.91 0.87
CA LEU A 244 -0.67 15.04 -0.27
C LEU A 244 0.49 15.57 -1.11
N HIS A 245 1.48 14.72 -1.38
CA HIS A 245 2.65 15.02 -2.19
C HIS A 245 2.57 14.34 -3.56
N PHE A 246 2.80 15.11 -4.61
CA PHE A 246 2.90 14.64 -5.98
C PHE A 246 4.17 15.16 -6.66
N ASP A 247 4.84 14.29 -7.40
CA ASP A 247 5.90 14.69 -8.31
C ASP A 247 5.27 15.05 -9.64
N CYS A 248 5.62 16.23 -10.15
CA CYS A 248 4.99 16.84 -11.31
C CYS A 248 6.06 17.19 -12.35
N LEU A 249 5.72 17.07 -13.63
CA LEU A 249 6.51 17.55 -14.74
C LEU A 249 5.79 18.71 -15.41
N LEU A 250 6.46 19.84 -15.58
CA LEU A 250 6.04 20.89 -16.48
C LEU A 250 6.57 20.54 -17.88
N ASP A 251 5.67 20.14 -18.78
CA ASP A 251 5.98 19.89 -20.20
C ASP A 251 5.35 21.02 -21.02
N GLU A 252 6.19 21.96 -21.48
CA GLU A 252 5.81 23.06 -22.37
C GLU A 252 6.46 22.85 -23.76
N PRO A 253 6.04 21.83 -24.53
CA PRO A 253 6.67 21.51 -25.83
C PRO A 253 6.44 22.60 -26.88
N ASP A 254 5.37 23.38 -26.73
CA ASP A 254 4.95 24.41 -27.68
C ASP A 254 5.81 25.69 -27.57
N GLN A 255 6.58 25.87 -26.49
CA GLN A 255 7.38 27.06 -26.26
C GLN A 255 8.81 26.86 -26.81
N PRO A 256 9.32 27.75 -27.68
CA PRO A 256 10.70 27.67 -28.14
C PRO A 256 11.65 27.84 -26.94
N GLY A 257 12.47 26.82 -26.67
CA GLY A 257 13.33 26.75 -25.48
C GLY A 257 12.66 26.20 -24.22
N GLY A 258 11.45 25.65 -24.33
CA GLY A 258 10.76 24.94 -23.26
C GLY A 258 11.56 23.72 -22.81
N GLU A 259 12.00 23.73 -21.57
CA GLU A 259 12.70 22.62 -20.93
C GLU A 259 11.71 21.86 -20.05
N ARG A 260 11.85 20.53 -20.01
CA ARG A 260 11.06 19.67 -19.13
C ARG A 260 11.57 19.81 -17.71
N MET A 261 10.72 20.30 -16.83
CA MET A 261 11.12 20.61 -15.46
C MET A 261 10.30 19.85 -14.44
N THR A 262 10.98 19.33 -13.43
CA THR A 262 10.36 18.54 -12.37
C THR A 262 10.07 19.40 -11.15
N TYR A 263 8.86 19.31 -10.62
CA TYR A 263 8.35 20.10 -9.51
C TYR A 263 7.71 19.19 -8.46
N LYS A 264 7.65 19.66 -7.22
CA LYS A 264 6.90 19.00 -6.15
C LYS A 264 5.64 19.78 -5.83
N LEU A 265 4.50 19.13 -5.97
CA LEU A 265 3.19 19.68 -5.63
C LEU A 265 2.74 19.14 -4.28
N PHE A 266 2.30 20.05 -3.42
CA PHE A 266 1.74 19.75 -2.11
C PHE A 266 0.29 20.21 -2.06
N TYR A 267 -0.63 19.30 -1.76
CA TYR A 267 -2.03 19.58 -1.51
C TYR A 267 -2.32 19.44 -0.01
N PHE A 268 -2.74 20.53 0.64
CA PHE A 268 -3.03 20.55 2.07
C PHE A 268 -4.50 20.22 2.31
N LEU A 269 -4.76 19.10 2.99
CA LEU A 269 -6.13 18.63 3.26
C LEU A 269 -6.88 19.50 4.27
N GLU A 270 -6.16 20.26 5.11
CA GLU A 270 -6.74 21.19 6.09
C GLU A 270 -7.55 22.32 5.42
N ASP A 271 -7.02 22.90 4.33
CA ASP A 271 -7.54 24.15 3.74
C ASP A 271 -7.90 24.03 2.24
N ASP A 272 -7.71 22.85 1.63
CA ASP A 272 -7.81 22.63 0.17
C ASP A 272 -6.89 23.54 -0.67
N THR A 273 -5.73 23.88 -0.13
CA THR A 273 -4.75 24.72 -0.81
C THR A 273 -3.66 23.89 -1.46
N VAL A 274 -3.12 24.39 -2.57
CA VAL A 274 -2.00 23.81 -3.29
C VAL A 274 -0.78 24.72 -3.15
N SER A 275 0.41 24.13 -3.00
CA SER A 275 1.69 24.82 -3.16
C SER A 275 2.61 24.02 -4.06
N ILE A 276 3.41 24.70 -4.88
CA ILE A 276 4.34 24.05 -5.81
C ILE A 276 5.75 24.54 -5.51
N LYS A 277 6.65 23.59 -5.24
CA LYS A 277 8.06 23.85 -4.97
C LYS A 277 8.93 23.44 -6.15
N GLU A 278 9.95 24.24 -6.41
CA GLU A 278 10.97 23.92 -7.39
C GLU A 278 12.00 22.96 -6.78
N LEU A 279 12.47 22.02 -7.59
CA LEU A 279 13.56 21.11 -7.20
C LEU A 279 14.91 21.74 -7.49
N LYS A 280 15.94 21.31 -6.75
CA LYS A 280 17.31 21.82 -6.92
C LYS A 280 17.90 21.50 -8.28
N GLU A 281 17.47 20.41 -8.91
CA GLU A 281 17.93 19.97 -10.23
C GLU A 281 17.59 20.97 -11.34
N ASN A 282 16.52 21.77 -11.17
CA ASN A 282 16.14 22.81 -12.13
C ASN A 282 17.00 24.10 -12.00
N GLN A 283 17.96 24.15 -11.07
CA GLN A 283 18.73 25.36 -10.75
C GLN A 283 19.93 25.57 -11.68
N GLU A 284 20.29 24.58 -12.50
CA GLU A 284 21.40 24.72 -13.43
C GLU A 284 21.10 25.83 -14.45
N GLY A 285 21.79 26.96 -14.31
CA GLY A 285 21.62 28.13 -15.18
C GLY A 285 20.42 29.03 -14.86
N ARG A 286 19.73 28.85 -13.71
CA ARG A 286 18.58 29.67 -13.28
C ARG A 286 18.80 30.27 -11.89
N ASP A 287 18.09 31.35 -11.59
CA ASP A 287 18.11 31.98 -10.26
C ASP A 287 17.33 31.14 -9.24
N TYR A 288 17.74 31.16 -7.98
CA TYR A 288 17.19 30.31 -6.93
C TYR A 288 15.83 30.83 -6.43
N PHE A 289 14.76 30.10 -6.74
CA PHE A 289 13.44 30.33 -6.14
C PHE A 289 12.94 29.07 -5.43
N PRO A 290 12.67 29.12 -4.11
CA PRO A 290 12.26 27.92 -3.36
C PRO A 290 10.82 27.46 -3.65
N MET A 291 9.97 28.35 -4.16
CA MET A 291 8.57 28.08 -4.46
C MET A 291 8.22 28.66 -5.82
N LEU A 292 7.59 27.84 -6.68
CA LEU A 292 6.95 28.33 -7.89
C LEU A 292 5.58 28.92 -7.58
N LEU A 293 4.82 28.28 -6.67
CA LEU A 293 3.47 28.69 -6.29
C LEU A 293 3.32 28.71 -4.77
N ARG A 294 2.94 29.87 -4.21
CA ARG A 294 2.59 30.03 -2.79
C ARG A 294 1.37 29.19 -2.44
N LYS A 295 1.25 28.74 -1.18
CA LYS A 295 0.07 28.05 -0.64
C LYS A 295 -1.19 28.90 -0.90
N GLN A 296 -2.04 28.45 -1.81
CA GLN A 296 -3.33 29.08 -2.14
C GLN A 296 -4.30 28.07 -2.75
N LYS A 297 -5.60 28.37 -2.76
CA LYS A 297 -6.57 27.49 -3.43
C LYS A 297 -6.42 27.61 -4.94
N LEU A 298 -6.33 26.48 -5.62
CA LEU A 298 -6.08 26.45 -7.06
C LEU A 298 -7.41 26.41 -7.82
N PRO A 299 -7.77 27.44 -8.60
CA PRO A 299 -8.96 27.41 -9.44
C PRO A 299 -8.76 26.49 -10.66
N LYS A 300 -9.78 25.71 -11.02
CA LYS A 300 -9.76 24.91 -12.27
C LYS A 300 -9.80 25.82 -13.49
N ASN A 301 -10.74 26.77 -13.48
CA ASN A 301 -10.95 27.74 -14.55
C ASN A 301 -10.61 29.15 -14.04
N TRP A 302 -9.35 29.55 -14.17
CA TRP A 302 -8.91 30.88 -13.72
C TRP A 302 -9.39 32.04 -14.61
N LYS A 303 -9.84 31.74 -15.84
CA LYS A 303 -10.34 32.74 -16.81
C LYS A 303 -11.84 33.02 -16.70
N ASP A 304 -12.58 32.18 -15.99
CA ASP A 304 -14.03 32.27 -15.88
C ASP A 304 -14.37 33.29 -14.79
N VAL A 305 -14.39 34.57 -15.18
CA VAL A 305 -14.63 35.70 -14.30
C VAL A 305 -16.02 36.28 -14.61
N PRO A 306 -16.89 36.47 -13.60
CA PRO A 306 -18.21 37.06 -13.84
C PRO A 306 -18.07 38.50 -14.36
N VAL A 307 -18.96 38.89 -15.28
CA VAL A 307 -18.95 40.21 -15.95
C VAL A 307 -18.99 41.38 -14.96
N THR A 308 -19.55 41.16 -13.77
CA THR A 308 -19.64 42.12 -12.67
C THR A 308 -18.32 42.40 -11.95
N TYR A 309 -17.28 41.59 -12.18
CA TYR A 309 -16.00 41.74 -11.50
C TYR A 309 -15.20 42.94 -12.06
N PRO A 310 -14.82 43.92 -11.21
CA PRO A 310 -14.10 45.09 -11.68
C PRO A 310 -12.67 44.73 -12.12
N SER A 311 -12.30 45.09 -13.35
CA SER A 311 -10.99 44.79 -13.96
C SER A 311 -9.77 45.38 -13.23
N ILE A 312 -10.00 46.21 -12.20
CA ILE A 312 -8.95 46.84 -11.39
C ILE A 312 -8.47 45.92 -10.25
N CYS A 313 -9.27 44.93 -9.85
CA CYS A 313 -8.90 43.98 -8.82
C CYS A 313 -8.06 42.86 -9.45
N MET A 314 -6.83 42.68 -8.96
CA MET A 314 -5.89 41.67 -9.49
C MET A 314 -6.09 40.28 -8.88
N GLU A 315 -6.84 40.15 -7.78
CA GLU A 315 -7.04 38.89 -7.05
C GLU A 315 -8.54 38.55 -6.97
N LEU A 316 -8.94 37.42 -7.60
CA LEU A 316 -10.31 36.92 -7.53
C LEU A 316 -10.67 36.54 -6.09
N SER A 317 -11.85 36.94 -5.63
CA SER A 317 -12.32 36.53 -4.31
C SER A 317 -12.86 35.09 -4.33
N ASP A 318 -12.86 34.42 -3.18
CA ASP A 318 -13.39 33.06 -3.01
C ASP A 318 -14.85 32.89 -3.47
N GLN A 319 -15.61 33.98 -3.64
CA GLN A 319 -17.01 33.97 -4.06
C GLN A 319 -17.19 33.98 -5.58
N GLU A 320 -16.16 34.39 -6.32
CA GLU A 320 -16.21 34.58 -7.78
C GLU A 320 -15.58 33.42 -8.54
N VAL A 321 -14.82 32.57 -7.85
CA VAL A 321 -14.23 31.36 -8.43
C VAL A 321 -15.30 30.27 -8.53
N SER A 322 -15.53 29.80 -9.76
CA SER A 322 -16.52 28.76 -10.06
C SER A 322 -16.18 27.41 -9.39
N GLU A 323 -14.96 26.91 -9.57
CA GLU A 323 -14.55 25.59 -9.06
C GLU A 323 -13.06 25.52 -8.72
N TYR A 324 -12.73 24.90 -7.58
CA TYR A 324 -11.36 24.63 -7.13
C TYR A 324 -11.00 23.16 -7.34
N TYR A 325 -9.69 22.89 -7.47
CA TYR A 325 -9.19 21.50 -7.50
C TYR A 325 -9.46 20.79 -6.17
N SER A 326 -9.99 19.57 -6.27
CA SER A 326 -10.18 18.63 -5.18
C SER A 326 -9.12 17.52 -5.26
N PRO A 327 -8.85 16.75 -4.19
CA PRO A 327 -7.98 15.58 -4.28
C PRO A 327 -8.45 14.60 -5.36
N ARG A 328 -9.76 14.50 -5.61
CA ARG A 328 -10.30 13.60 -6.65
C ARG A 328 -9.82 13.94 -8.07
N ASP A 329 -9.42 15.17 -8.31
CA ASP A 329 -8.94 15.64 -9.61
C ASP A 329 -7.42 15.37 -9.81
N LEU A 330 -6.71 14.95 -8.76
CA LEU A 330 -5.26 14.75 -8.75
C LEU A 330 -4.93 13.25 -8.84
N LEU A 331 -4.97 12.73 -10.08
CA LEU A 331 -4.61 11.34 -10.37
C LEU A 331 -3.22 11.27 -11.04
N VAL A 332 -2.41 10.29 -10.64
CA VAL A 332 -1.11 10.03 -11.28
C VAL A 332 -1.32 9.74 -12.78
N GLY A 333 -0.48 10.31 -13.63
CA GLY A 333 -0.64 10.30 -15.10
C GLY A 333 -1.64 11.33 -15.65
N GLY A 334 -2.42 11.99 -14.80
CA GLY A 334 -3.30 13.09 -15.18
C GLY A 334 -2.53 14.41 -15.36
N THR A 335 -3.08 15.31 -16.17
CA THR A 335 -2.56 16.67 -16.35
C THR A 335 -3.42 17.69 -15.60
N ILE A 336 -2.78 18.53 -14.79
CA ILE A 336 -3.42 19.64 -14.08
C ILE A 336 -3.03 20.97 -14.72
N PHE A 337 -3.95 21.94 -14.67
CA PHE A 337 -3.71 23.28 -15.18
C PHE A 337 -3.51 24.25 -14.01
N VAL A 338 -2.32 24.86 -13.96
CA VAL A 338 -1.94 25.85 -12.94
C VAL A 338 -1.76 27.20 -13.64
N PHE A 339 -2.74 28.09 -13.52
CA PHE A 339 -2.73 29.43 -14.15
C PHE A 339 -2.35 29.44 -15.65
N GLY A 340 -2.75 28.40 -16.38
CA GLY A 340 -2.48 28.25 -17.82
C GLY A 340 -1.27 27.37 -18.17
N ARG A 341 -0.46 26.96 -17.19
CA ARG A 341 0.64 25.99 -17.39
C ARG A 341 0.16 24.57 -17.13
N LYS A 342 0.64 23.62 -17.95
CA LYS A 342 0.26 22.20 -17.88
C LYS A 342 1.28 21.42 -17.05
N PHE A 343 0.84 20.86 -15.93
CA PHE A 343 1.67 19.97 -15.12
C PHE A 343 1.16 18.54 -15.26
N LEU A 344 2.03 17.63 -15.66
CA LEU A 344 1.77 16.19 -15.67
C LEU A 344 2.15 15.60 -14.31
N LEU A 345 1.24 14.88 -13.66
CA LEU A 345 1.52 14.18 -12.41
C LEU A 345 2.27 12.88 -12.73
N LEU A 346 3.50 12.73 -12.25
CA LEU A 346 4.36 11.57 -12.51
C LEU A 346 4.19 10.47 -11.48
N ASP A 347 4.28 10.83 -10.20
CA ASP A 347 4.19 9.89 -9.09
C ASP A 347 3.62 10.57 -7.85
N CYS A 348 3.28 9.79 -6.84
CA CYS A 348 2.70 10.23 -5.58
C CYS A 348 3.29 9.46 -4.40
N ASP A 349 3.42 10.14 -3.26
CA ASP A 349 4.06 9.59 -2.05
C ASP A 349 3.22 8.44 -1.43
N ARG A 350 3.86 7.56 -0.65
CA ARG A 350 3.21 6.41 0.00
C ARG A 350 2.02 6.84 0.87
N PHE A 351 2.14 7.96 1.59
CA PHE A 351 1.03 8.52 2.37
C PHE A 351 -0.17 8.84 1.49
N THR A 352 0.07 9.43 0.31
CA THR A 352 -0.99 9.78 -0.61
C THR A 352 -1.67 8.55 -1.16
N ARG A 353 -0.93 7.54 -1.61
CA ARG A 353 -1.50 6.26 -2.10
C ARG A 353 -2.45 5.66 -1.05
N CYS A 354 -2.01 5.60 0.21
CA CYS A 354 -2.85 5.13 1.33
C CYS A 354 -4.10 6.00 1.56
N TYR A 355 -3.99 7.32 1.44
CA TYR A 355 -5.13 8.24 1.60
C TYR A 355 -6.18 8.02 0.49
N TYR A 356 -5.76 7.92 -0.77
CA TYR A 356 -6.67 7.68 -1.89
C TYR A 356 -7.37 6.33 -1.76
N GLU A 357 -6.65 5.29 -1.36
CA GLU A 357 -7.22 3.95 -1.18
C GLU A 357 -8.23 3.91 -0.02
N ARG A 358 -7.87 4.46 1.15
CA ARG A 358 -8.72 4.37 2.35
C ARG A 358 -9.89 5.35 2.36
N MET A 359 -9.65 6.62 2.02
CA MET A 359 -10.65 7.68 2.15
C MET A 359 -11.47 7.87 0.89
N LEU A 360 -10.83 7.82 -0.28
CA LEU A 360 -11.49 8.07 -1.56
C LEU A 360 -11.91 6.78 -2.28
N LYS A 361 -11.41 5.62 -1.84
CA LYS A 361 -11.60 4.31 -2.48
C LYS A 361 -11.16 4.31 -3.95
N ILE A 362 -10.11 5.08 -4.24
CA ILE A 362 -9.51 5.19 -5.56
C ILE A 362 -8.08 4.63 -5.44
N ILE A 363 -7.72 3.71 -6.33
CA ILE A 363 -6.35 3.22 -6.43
C ILE A 363 -5.61 4.16 -7.37
N GLN A 364 -4.56 4.82 -6.88
CA GLN A 364 -3.70 5.64 -7.73
C GLN A 364 -2.91 4.74 -8.70
N PRO A 365 -2.83 5.10 -10.00
CA PRO A 365 -2.02 4.36 -10.96
C PRO A 365 -0.52 4.49 -10.66
N ASP A 366 0.27 3.62 -11.27
CA ASP A 366 1.71 3.55 -11.05
C ASP A 366 2.48 4.73 -11.65
N ALA A 367 3.72 4.88 -11.19
CA ALA A 367 4.60 5.99 -11.56
C ALA A 367 4.85 6.04 -13.08
N VAL A 368 4.68 7.22 -13.68
CA VAL A 368 4.90 7.44 -15.11
C VAL A 368 6.40 7.57 -15.36
N GLN A 369 6.98 6.60 -16.06
CA GLN A 369 8.39 6.66 -16.46
C GLN A 369 8.57 7.50 -17.72
N LEU A 370 9.21 8.66 -17.57
CA LEU A 370 9.69 9.45 -18.71
C LEU A 370 10.99 8.84 -19.21
N GLY A 371 10.92 8.02 -20.26
CA GLY A 371 12.11 7.52 -20.92
C GLY A 371 12.88 8.69 -21.56
N SER A 372 13.99 9.10 -20.95
CA SER A 372 14.98 9.90 -21.68
C SER A 372 15.82 8.92 -22.52
N PRO A 373 15.92 9.10 -23.85
CA PRO A 373 16.86 8.32 -24.61
C PRO A 373 18.28 8.68 -24.13
N GLU A 374 19.05 7.70 -23.68
CA GLU A 374 20.46 7.89 -23.38
C GLU A 374 21.11 8.59 -24.58
N ARG A 375 21.71 9.76 -24.35
CA ARG A 375 22.54 10.43 -25.35
C ARG A 375 23.77 9.55 -25.58
N ARG A 376 23.69 8.63 -26.54
CA ARG A 376 24.83 7.85 -26.98
C ARG A 376 25.83 8.80 -27.62
N THR A 377 26.97 8.99 -26.96
CA THR A 377 28.09 9.68 -27.58
C THR A 377 28.50 8.89 -28.83
N PRO A 378 28.74 9.55 -29.97
CA PRO A 378 29.20 8.84 -31.17
C PRO A 378 30.52 8.16 -30.82
N ARG A 379 30.56 6.83 -30.97
CA ARG A 379 31.79 6.06 -30.79
C ARG A 379 32.75 6.44 -31.90
N LYS A 380 33.97 6.85 -31.55
CA LYS A 380 35.03 7.10 -32.55
C LYS A 380 35.46 5.76 -33.12
N GLU A 381 35.49 5.66 -34.44
CA GLU A 381 36.00 4.48 -35.15
C GLU A 381 37.53 4.43 -35.04
N LEU A 382 38.09 3.22 -35.04
CA LEU A 382 39.53 3.02 -35.07
C LEU A 382 40.06 3.43 -36.46
N PRO A 383 41.17 4.19 -36.54
CA PRO A 383 41.79 4.50 -37.82
C PRO A 383 42.40 3.24 -38.44
N THR A 384 42.47 3.22 -39.77
CA THR A 384 43.15 2.16 -40.53
C THR A 384 44.65 2.12 -40.22
N TYR A 385 45.23 0.93 -40.22
CA TYR A 385 46.62 0.65 -39.97
C TYR A 385 47.52 1.24 -41.06
N LEU A 386 48.53 2.02 -40.64
CA LEU A 386 49.42 2.77 -41.52
C LEU A 386 50.49 1.91 -42.22
N GLY A 387 50.67 0.65 -41.81
CA GLY A 387 51.72 -0.23 -42.35
C GLY A 387 53.10 -0.07 -41.70
N LEU A 388 53.21 0.80 -40.68
CA LEU A 388 54.44 1.02 -39.91
C LEU A 388 54.39 0.24 -38.59
N GLY A 389 55.49 -0.43 -38.25
CA GLY A 389 55.60 -1.19 -37.00
C GLY A 389 54.79 -2.49 -37.02
N THR A 390 54.29 -2.90 -35.85
CA THR A 390 53.26 -3.95 -35.77
C THR A 390 51.89 -3.31 -35.55
N PRO A 391 50.81 -3.91 -36.06
CA PRO A 391 49.46 -3.39 -35.87
C PRO A 391 49.08 -3.31 -34.38
N GLU A 392 49.53 -4.26 -33.55
CA GLU A 392 49.28 -4.23 -32.11
C GLU A 392 49.96 -3.04 -31.41
N ASP A 393 51.14 -2.62 -31.89
CA ASP A 393 51.88 -1.48 -31.36
C ASP A 393 51.30 -0.14 -31.85
N SER A 394 50.88 -0.10 -33.12
CA SER A 394 50.21 1.07 -33.71
C SER A 394 48.88 1.39 -33.02
N ILE A 395 48.10 0.36 -32.68
CA ILE A 395 46.83 0.50 -31.96
C ILE A 395 47.03 1.12 -30.56
N ALA A 396 48.17 0.89 -29.91
CA ALA A 396 48.47 1.49 -28.61
C ALA A 396 48.55 3.03 -28.66
N SER A 397 48.96 3.58 -29.80
CA SER A 397 49.00 5.03 -30.05
C SER A 397 47.60 5.64 -30.18
N HIS A 398 46.63 4.86 -30.65
CA HIS A 398 45.22 5.28 -30.68
C HIS A 398 44.58 5.24 -29.28
N HIS A 399 44.87 4.19 -28.49
CA HIS A 399 44.26 4.02 -27.17
C HIS A 399 44.77 4.99 -26.11
N SER A 400 46.00 5.48 -26.22
CA SER A 400 46.61 6.35 -25.21
C SER A 400 47.57 7.36 -25.81
N LEU A 401 47.56 8.58 -25.29
CA LEU A 401 48.47 9.66 -25.70
C LEU A 401 49.95 9.28 -25.53
N VAL A 402 50.27 8.60 -24.43
CA VAL A 402 51.58 8.00 -24.21
C VAL A 402 51.48 6.52 -24.58
N PRO A 403 52.02 6.08 -25.73
CA PRO A 403 51.86 4.72 -26.19
C PRO A 403 52.50 3.76 -25.18
N LYS A 404 51.73 2.73 -24.82
CA LYS A 404 52.19 1.65 -23.96
C LYS A 404 52.52 0.45 -24.83
N SER A 405 53.64 -0.21 -24.54
CA SER A 405 53.99 -1.44 -25.25
C SER A 405 52.89 -2.50 -25.11
N PRO A 406 52.58 -3.24 -26.19
CA PRO A 406 51.57 -4.28 -26.13
C PRO A 406 51.97 -5.35 -25.12
N ARG A 407 51.02 -5.75 -24.28
CA ARG A 407 51.25 -6.77 -23.26
C ARG A 407 51.30 -8.14 -23.94
N LYS A 408 52.40 -8.88 -23.69
CA LYS A 408 52.52 -10.28 -24.09
C LYS A 408 51.85 -11.18 -23.06
N ASP A 409 51.28 -12.29 -23.52
CA ASP A 409 50.78 -13.33 -22.62
C ASP A 409 51.96 -14.11 -22.04
N VAL A 410 52.43 -13.66 -20.88
CA VAL A 410 53.59 -14.22 -20.18
C VAL A 410 53.33 -15.65 -19.73
N VAL A 411 52.09 -16.00 -19.39
CA VAL A 411 51.73 -17.33 -18.90
C VAL A 411 51.86 -18.35 -20.03
N THR A 412 51.24 -18.07 -21.18
CA THR A 412 51.33 -18.92 -22.36
C THR A 412 52.79 -19.07 -22.82
N TYR A 413 53.57 -17.98 -22.79
CA TYR A 413 54.97 -18.01 -23.14
C TYR A 413 55.77 -18.98 -22.24
N LEU A 414 55.66 -18.87 -20.92
CA LEU A 414 56.42 -19.69 -19.96
C LEU A 414 56.06 -21.18 -20.05
N VAL A 415 54.77 -21.50 -20.22
CA VAL A 415 54.30 -22.89 -20.33
C VAL A 415 54.77 -23.55 -21.62
N ASN A 416 54.97 -22.78 -22.69
CA ASN A 416 55.25 -23.29 -24.04
C ASN A 416 56.64 -22.95 -24.58
N MET A 417 57.53 -22.31 -23.80
CA MET A 417 58.84 -21.79 -24.25
C MET A 417 59.74 -22.81 -24.97
N ASN A 418 59.57 -24.11 -24.69
CA ASN A 418 60.35 -25.19 -25.30
C ASN A 418 59.52 -26.12 -26.20
N LYS A 419 58.27 -25.77 -26.51
CA LYS A 419 57.37 -26.60 -27.32
C LYS A 419 57.32 -26.07 -28.76
N PHE A 420 57.82 -26.87 -29.69
CA PHE A 420 57.86 -26.55 -31.11
C PHE A 420 57.16 -27.65 -31.91
N LEU A 421 56.23 -27.26 -32.78
CA LEU A 421 55.60 -28.18 -33.71
C LEU A 421 56.35 -28.14 -35.05
N ARG A 422 56.93 -29.28 -35.44
CA ARG A 422 57.78 -29.40 -36.63
C ARG A 422 57.08 -30.17 -37.74
N TYR A 423 57.07 -29.56 -38.92
CA TYR A 423 56.40 -30.05 -40.12
C TYR A 423 57.42 -30.09 -41.27
N GLY A 424 57.43 -31.19 -42.03
CA GLY A 424 58.14 -31.24 -43.31
C GLY A 424 57.26 -30.69 -44.42
N CYS A 425 57.79 -29.73 -45.15
CA CYS A 425 57.09 -29.01 -46.20
C CYS A 425 57.86 -29.05 -47.51
N VAL A 426 57.12 -29.02 -48.61
CA VAL A 426 57.66 -28.85 -49.97
C VAL A 426 57.01 -27.60 -50.56
N LEU A 427 57.75 -26.85 -51.38
CA LEU A 427 57.16 -25.73 -52.10
C LEU A 427 56.15 -26.24 -53.14
N ASP A 428 54.96 -25.65 -53.11
CA ASP A 428 53.92 -25.85 -54.12
C ASP A 428 54.29 -24.97 -55.31
N ASN A 429 55.08 -25.54 -56.23
CA ASN A 429 55.92 -24.80 -57.16
C ASN A 429 55.22 -24.14 -58.34
N ALA A 430 55.80 -23.02 -58.78
CA ALA A 430 55.69 -22.47 -60.14
C ALA A 430 56.92 -22.78 -61.04
N HIS A 431 58.08 -23.18 -60.47
CA HIS A 431 59.31 -23.49 -61.21
C HIS A 431 59.80 -24.94 -60.93
N PRO A 432 60.33 -25.67 -61.94
CA PRO A 432 60.70 -27.08 -61.79
C PRO A 432 61.94 -27.32 -60.91
N GLU A 433 62.86 -26.36 -60.84
CA GLU A 433 64.14 -26.49 -60.09
C GLU A 433 63.94 -26.52 -58.56
N ASP A 434 62.94 -25.80 -58.05
CA ASP A 434 62.64 -25.75 -56.62
C ASP A 434 61.99 -27.05 -56.09
N SER A 435 61.63 -28.00 -56.97
CA SER A 435 60.81 -29.17 -56.61
C SER A 435 61.54 -30.16 -55.70
N ILE A 436 62.87 -30.14 -55.79
CA ILE A 436 63.76 -31.00 -55.02
C ILE A 436 63.97 -30.41 -53.60
N ARG A 437 63.64 -29.13 -53.37
CA ARG A 437 63.89 -28.44 -52.10
C ARG A 437 62.93 -28.92 -51.02
N ARG A 438 63.50 -29.29 -49.87
CA ARG A 438 62.75 -29.74 -48.69
C ARG A 438 62.93 -28.75 -47.55
N PHE A 439 61.83 -28.39 -46.92
CA PHE A 439 61.79 -27.42 -45.84
C PHE A 439 61.27 -28.08 -44.57
N VAL A 440 61.77 -27.63 -43.43
CA VAL A 440 61.24 -27.95 -42.12
C VAL A 440 60.67 -26.66 -41.55
N LEU A 441 59.35 -26.62 -41.41
CA LEU A 441 58.62 -25.54 -40.77
C LEU A 441 58.49 -25.88 -39.29
N SER A 442 58.95 -24.98 -38.42
CA SER A 442 58.86 -25.11 -36.98
C SER A 442 58.04 -23.94 -36.41
N LEU A 443 56.88 -24.27 -35.82
CA LEU A 443 55.97 -23.34 -35.14
C LEU A 443 56.26 -23.33 -33.64
N SER A 444 56.60 -22.17 -33.09
CA SER A 444 56.72 -21.96 -31.64
C SER A 444 55.34 -21.78 -31.01
N LEU A 445 55.00 -22.61 -30.02
CA LEU A 445 53.74 -22.50 -29.27
C LEU A 445 53.77 -21.39 -28.21
N ALA A 446 54.94 -20.82 -27.91
CA ALA A 446 55.09 -19.74 -26.95
C ALA A 446 54.66 -18.38 -27.54
N ASP A 447 55.16 -18.05 -28.73
CA ASP A 447 54.95 -16.74 -29.38
C ASP A 447 54.10 -16.82 -30.67
N GLY A 448 53.77 -18.03 -31.13
CA GLY A 448 53.12 -18.24 -32.43
C GLY A 448 54.04 -17.89 -33.62
N THR A 449 55.36 -17.88 -33.44
CA THR A 449 56.32 -17.56 -34.49
C THR A 449 56.62 -18.77 -35.35
N ILE A 450 56.77 -18.54 -36.66
CA ILE A 450 57.10 -19.55 -37.64
C ILE A 450 58.57 -19.39 -38.05
N THR A 451 59.28 -20.50 -38.09
CA THR A 451 60.64 -20.62 -38.60
C THR A 451 60.66 -21.62 -39.73
N ILE A 452 61.34 -21.31 -40.83
CA ILE A 452 61.46 -22.22 -41.97
C ILE A 452 62.95 -22.46 -42.22
N MET A 453 63.35 -23.73 -42.13
CA MET A 453 64.71 -24.19 -42.35
C MET A 453 64.75 -25.07 -43.60
N GLU A 454 65.62 -24.75 -44.53
CA GLU A 454 65.86 -25.55 -45.73
C GLU A 454 66.91 -26.63 -45.44
N SER A 455 66.57 -27.88 -45.77
CA SER A 455 67.49 -29.00 -45.65
C SER A 455 68.55 -28.98 -46.75
N THR A 456 69.80 -29.23 -46.37
CA THR A 456 70.92 -29.33 -47.33
C THR A 456 70.87 -30.67 -48.06
N ILE A 457 70.86 -30.63 -49.38
CA ILE A 457 70.89 -31.82 -50.24
C ILE A 457 72.26 -31.86 -50.93
N ARG A 458 72.95 -33.00 -50.85
CA ARG A 458 74.26 -33.16 -51.51
C ARG A 458 74.09 -33.09 -53.02
N ASN A 459 75.03 -32.44 -53.71
CA ASN A 459 75.08 -32.31 -55.17
C ASN A 459 73.89 -31.55 -55.82
N SER A 460 73.08 -30.81 -55.05
CA SER A 460 71.97 -30.01 -55.59
C SER A 460 72.36 -28.62 -56.10
N GLY A 461 73.55 -28.13 -55.74
CA GLY A 461 73.99 -26.75 -56.03
C GLY A 461 73.31 -25.67 -55.18
N ILE A 462 72.33 -26.03 -54.34
CA ILE A 462 71.57 -25.10 -53.49
C ILE A 462 72.15 -25.11 -52.07
N ARG A 463 72.46 -23.94 -51.53
CA ARG A 463 72.87 -23.79 -50.13
C ARG A 463 71.63 -23.83 -49.24
N GLY A 464 71.47 -24.91 -48.49
CA GLY A 464 70.47 -24.98 -47.42
C GLY A 464 70.82 -24.05 -46.25
N GLY A 465 69.86 -23.85 -45.36
CA GLY A 465 70.01 -22.92 -44.24
C GLY A 465 68.67 -22.35 -43.78
N ARG A 466 68.72 -21.20 -43.09
CA ARG A 466 67.50 -20.54 -42.60
C ARG A 466 66.80 -19.81 -43.76
N PHE A 467 65.65 -20.30 -44.16
CA PHE A 467 64.82 -19.70 -45.21
C PHE A 467 63.97 -18.55 -44.63
N LEU A 468 63.41 -18.73 -43.44
CA LEU A 468 62.66 -17.70 -42.71
C LEU A 468 63.14 -17.62 -41.26
N SER A 469 63.55 -16.41 -40.84
CA SER A 469 63.83 -16.12 -39.42
C SER A 469 62.55 -16.13 -38.58
N PRO A 470 62.63 -16.44 -37.27
CA PRO A 470 61.44 -16.53 -36.41
C PRO A 470 60.59 -15.26 -36.53
N LYS A 471 59.40 -15.40 -37.12
CA LYS A 471 58.50 -14.27 -37.34
C LYS A 471 57.04 -14.73 -37.26
N LYS A 472 56.17 -13.88 -36.73
CA LYS A 472 54.73 -14.10 -36.74
C LYS A 472 54.21 -13.77 -38.15
N VAL A 473 53.53 -14.72 -38.78
CA VAL A 473 53.05 -14.58 -40.16
C VAL A 473 51.53 -14.51 -40.14
N TRP A 474 50.98 -13.47 -40.77
CA TRP A 474 49.53 -13.34 -40.96
C TRP A 474 49.03 -14.15 -42.16
N LYS A 475 47.74 -14.47 -42.16
CA LYS A 475 47.08 -15.10 -43.31
C LYS A 475 46.93 -14.08 -44.46
N PRO A 476 46.94 -14.52 -45.72
CA PRO A 476 46.98 -13.63 -46.89
C PRO A 476 45.70 -12.81 -47.13
N ASP A 477 44.54 -13.29 -46.66
CA ASP A 477 43.23 -12.68 -46.93
C ASP A 477 42.68 -11.82 -45.77
N CYS A 478 43.55 -11.44 -44.82
CA CYS A 478 43.12 -10.73 -43.61
C CYS A 478 43.09 -9.21 -43.76
N ASN A 479 42.19 -8.59 -43.00
CA ASN A 479 42.16 -7.14 -42.85
C ASN A 479 43.47 -6.64 -42.21
N PRO A 480 44.17 -5.66 -42.82
CA PRO A 480 45.40 -5.10 -42.24
C PRO A 480 45.22 -4.52 -40.84
N ASP A 481 44.01 -4.05 -40.53
CA ASP A 481 43.65 -3.45 -39.24
C ASP A 481 43.43 -4.48 -38.12
N ALA A 482 43.14 -5.73 -38.51
CA ALA A 482 42.90 -6.85 -37.60
C ALA A 482 43.57 -8.12 -38.18
N PRO A 483 44.90 -8.21 -38.09
CA PRO A 483 45.63 -9.32 -38.67
C PRO A 483 45.31 -10.64 -37.97
N GLU A 484 44.93 -11.65 -38.75
CA GLU A 484 44.83 -13.02 -38.25
C GLU A 484 46.15 -13.74 -38.51
N TYR A 485 46.74 -14.31 -37.47
CA TYR A 485 48.00 -15.03 -37.55
C TYR A 485 47.77 -16.53 -37.73
N TYR A 486 48.71 -17.20 -38.42
CA TYR A 486 48.72 -18.66 -38.46
C TYR A 486 48.89 -19.22 -37.04
N THR A 487 48.03 -20.16 -36.69
CA THR A 487 48.04 -20.87 -35.41
C THR A 487 48.19 -22.37 -35.64
N ALA A 488 48.43 -23.13 -34.57
CA ALA A 488 48.60 -24.59 -34.66
C ALA A 488 47.43 -25.29 -35.39
N LYS A 489 46.23 -24.72 -35.37
CA LYS A 489 45.02 -25.22 -36.03
C LYS A 489 45.12 -25.28 -37.55
N ASP A 490 45.89 -24.37 -38.13
CA ASP A 490 46.00 -24.23 -39.58
C ASP A 490 46.98 -25.26 -40.19
N PHE A 491 47.73 -25.99 -39.35
CA PHE A 491 48.74 -26.96 -39.77
C PHE A 491 48.20 -28.39 -39.70
N PHE A 492 48.00 -29.02 -40.84
CA PHE A 492 47.67 -30.44 -40.99
C PHE A 492 48.29 -30.99 -42.28
N ILE A 493 48.30 -32.30 -42.45
CA ILE A 493 48.94 -32.93 -43.61
C ILE A 493 48.17 -32.60 -44.88
N GLY A 494 48.90 -32.12 -45.90
CA GLY A 494 48.33 -31.64 -47.15
C GLY A 494 47.91 -30.17 -47.14
N ALA A 495 47.95 -29.48 -45.99
CA ALA A 495 47.64 -28.05 -45.93
C ALA A 495 48.65 -27.20 -46.71
N ILE A 496 48.17 -26.12 -47.33
CA ILE A 496 48.98 -25.15 -48.06
C ILE A 496 49.08 -23.87 -47.24
N ILE A 497 50.29 -23.56 -46.78
CA ILE A 497 50.58 -22.38 -45.96
C ILE A 497 51.24 -21.33 -46.84
N ILE A 498 50.63 -20.15 -46.91
CA ILE A 498 51.14 -19.03 -47.70
C ILE A 498 51.97 -18.13 -46.79
N VAL A 499 53.27 -18.02 -47.08
CA VAL A 499 54.23 -17.22 -46.32
C VAL A 499 55.00 -16.31 -47.28
N PHE A 500 54.79 -14.99 -47.18
CA PHE A 500 55.41 -13.99 -48.08
C PHE A 500 55.31 -14.38 -49.57
N SER A 501 54.11 -14.74 -50.03
CA SER A 501 53.81 -15.19 -51.39
C SER A 501 54.39 -16.55 -51.81
N HIS A 502 55.12 -17.24 -50.94
CA HIS A 502 55.52 -18.63 -51.15
C HIS A 502 54.46 -19.58 -50.59
N ARG A 503 54.08 -20.60 -51.38
CA ARG A 503 53.11 -21.63 -50.99
C ARG A 503 53.86 -22.87 -50.53
N PHE A 504 53.74 -23.22 -49.26
CA PHE A 504 54.33 -24.42 -48.67
C PHE A 504 53.26 -25.46 -48.43
N ARG A 505 53.39 -26.62 -49.08
CA ARG A 505 52.53 -27.77 -48.83
C ARG A 505 53.15 -28.64 -47.74
N ILE A 506 52.39 -28.92 -46.68
CA ILE A 506 52.83 -29.81 -45.60
C ILE A 506 52.72 -31.25 -46.09
N VAL A 507 53.84 -31.97 -46.06
CA VAL A 507 53.95 -33.36 -46.55
C VAL A 507 54.16 -34.33 -45.40
N SER A 508 54.94 -33.95 -44.39
CA SER A 508 55.26 -34.82 -43.25
C SER A 508 55.18 -34.08 -41.93
N THR A 509 55.09 -34.85 -40.83
CA THR A 509 54.98 -34.33 -39.46
C THR A 509 55.88 -35.11 -38.52
N ASP A 510 56.39 -34.44 -37.48
CA ASP A 510 57.13 -35.09 -36.40
C ASP A 510 56.18 -35.88 -35.46
N LEU A 511 56.69 -36.94 -34.82
CA LEU A 511 55.93 -37.74 -33.86
C LEU A 511 55.48 -36.90 -32.65
N TYR A 512 56.30 -35.93 -32.25
CA TYR A 512 55.97 -35.00 -31.17
C TYR A 512 54.69 -34.19 -31.46
N VAL A 513 54.47 -33.80 -32.72
CA VAL A 513 53.27 -33.06 -33.13
C VAL A 513 52.02 -33.90 -32.89
N TYR A 514 52.06 -35.17 -33.28
CA TYR A 514 50.93 -36.08 -33.08
C TYR A 514 50.60 -36.28 -31.60
N ARG A 515 51.61 -36.51 -30.75
CA ARG A 515 51.42 -36.61 -29.29
C ARG A 515 50.85 -35.32 -28.69
N TYR A 516 51.29 -34.17 -29.20
CA TYR A 516 50.74 -32.88 -28.79
C TYR A 516 49.27 -32.72 -29.21
N MET A 517 48.90 -33.15 -30.42
CA MET A 517 47.51 -33.14 -30.89
C MET A 517 46.61 -34.08 -30.08
N GLN A 518 47.12 -35.25 -29.66
CA GLN A 518 46.39 -36.17 -28.79
C GLN A 518 46.21 -35.64 -27.36
N ALA A 519 47.21 -34.94 -26.82
CA ALA A 519 47.12 -34.31 -25.50
C ALA A 519 46.15 -33.11 -25.48
N HIS A 520 45.95 -32.47 -26.63
CA HIS A 520 45.11 -31.29 -26.78
C HIS A 520 44.12 -31.40 -27.96
N PRO A 521 43.20 -32.37 -27.95
CA PRO A 521 42.30 -32.62 -29.08
C PRO A 521 41.33 -31.46 -29.31
N GLU A 522 41.01 -30.68 -28.27
CA GLU A 522 40.12 -29.50 -28.36
C GLU A 522 40.67 -28.38 -29.26
N MET A 523 42.00 -28.32 -29.44
CA MET A 523 42.61 -27.29 -30.28
C MET A 523 42.56 -27.61 -31.77
N PHE A 524 42.46 -28.89 -32.15
CA PHE A 524 42.60 -29.36 -33.52
C PHE A 524 41.29 -29.96 -34.03
N ALA A 525 41.07 -29.92 -35.35
CA ALA A 525 39.96 -30.66 -35.95
C ALA A 525 40.23 -32.17 -35.88
N SER A 526 39.19 -32.98 -35.67
CA SER A 526 39.29 -34.45 -35.67
C SER A 526 39.98 -34.98 -36.94
N ASN A 527 39.59 -34.43 -38.10
CA ASN A 527 40.16 -34.76 -39.40
C ASN A 527 41.67 -34.45 -39.46
N ALA A 528 42.13 -33.39 -38.80
CA ALA A 528 43.55 -33.04 -38.77
C ALA A 528 44.35 -34.09 -37.98
N ILE A 529 43.81 -34.56 -36.85
CA ILE A 529 44.44 -35.61 -36.03
C ILE A 529 44.50 -36.93 -36.81
N GLU A 530 43.42 -37.29 -37.50
CA GLU A 530 43.32 -38.51 -38.32
C GLU A 530 44.28 -38.50 -39.51
N THR A 531 44.40 -37.38 -40.23
CA THR A 531 45.35 -37.26 -41.35
C THR A 531 46.80 -37.47 -40.89
N VAL A 532 47.16 -36.91 -39.73
CA VAL A 532 48.47 -37.11 -39.11
C VAL A 532 48.68 -38.55 -38.66
N ARG A 533 47.66 -39.16 -38.03
CA ARG A 533 47.69 -40.57 -37.62
C ARG A 533 47.93 -41.50 -38.82
N ASN A 534 47.17 -41.32 -39.90
CA ASN A 534 47.27 -42.17 -41.09
C ASN A 534 48.64 -42.06 -41.76
N TYR A 535 49.22 -40.85 -41.81
CA TYR A 535 50.58 -40.65 -42.31
C TYR A 535 51.63 -41.39 -41.44
N LEU A 536 51.57 -41.23 -40.12
CA LEU A 536 52.52 -41.88 -39.20
C LEU A 536 52.37 -43.41 -39.15
N LEU A 537 51.15 -43.93 -39.34
CA LEU A 537 50.88 -45.35 -39.53
C LEU A 537 51.53 -45.86 -40.83
N GLY A 538 51.42 -45.09 -41.92
CA GLY A 538 52.05 -45.42 -43.22
C GLY A 538 53.58 -45.45 -43.16
N GLU A 539 54.20 -44.55 -42.41
CA GLU A 539 55.67 -44.52 -42.19
C GLU A 539 56.13 -45.57 -41.14
N GLY A 540 55.20 -46.21 -40.43
CA GLY A 540 55.52 -47.24 -39.44
C GLY A 540 56.10 -46.71 -38.12
N HIS A 541 55.90 -45.42 -37.80
CA HIS A 541 56.38 -44.79 -36.57
C HIS A 541 55.51 -45.07 -35.34
N LEU A 542 54.31 -45.64 -35.52
CA LEU A 542 53.35 -45.97 -34.46
C LEU A 542 53.29 -47.48 -34.13
N LYS A 543 54.31 -48.26 -34.50
CA LYS A 543 54.34 -49.72 -34.27
C LYS A 543 54.20 -50.10 -32.80
N ASP A 544 54.82 -49.33 -31.91
CA ASP A 544 54.77 -49.59 -30.46
C ASP A 544 53.40 -49.22 -29.88
N ASP A 545 52.81 -48.11 -30.31
CA ASP A 545 51.46 -47.70 -29.91
C ASP A 545 50.40 -48.71 -30.41
N LEU A 546 50.59 -49.28 -31.61
CA LEU A 546 49.74 -50.36 -32.13
C LEU A 546 49.88 -51.65 -31.32
N ARG A 547 51.10 -52.02 -30.91
CA ARG A 547 51.34 -53.19 -30.04
C ARG A 547 50.67 -53.00 -28.69
N GLN A 548 50.81 -51.82 -28.10
CA GLN A 548 50.19 -51.49 -26.82
C GLN A 548 48.66 -51.48 -26.92
N ALA A 549 48.09 -50.91 -27.98
CA ALA A 549 46.64 -50.97 -28.22
C ALA A 549 46.13 -52.41 -28.41
N ILE A 550 46.88 -53.27 -29.11
CA ILE A 550 46.54 -54.70 -29.25
C ILE A 550 46.62 -55.41 -27.89
N GLU A 551 47.63 -55.13 -27.08
CA GLU A 551 47.76 -55.68 -25.73
C GLU A 551 46.62 -55.22 -24.81
N ASP A 552 46.24 -53.95 -24.86
CA ASP A 552 45.12 -53.38 -24.10
C ASP A 552 43.77 -53.97 -24.56
N ASP A 553 43.55 -54.12 -25.87
CA ASP A 553 42.34 -54.76 -26.43
C ASP A 553 42.26 -56.26 -26.05
N CYS A 554 43.39 -56.98 -26.06
CA CYS A 554 43.47 -58.37 -25.59
C CYS A 554 43.26 -58.52 -24.08
N GLN A 555 43.49 -57.47 -23.28
CA GLN A 555 43.20 -57.45 -21.85
C GLN A 555 41.72 -57.12 -21.58
N LEU A 556 41.10 -56.25 -22.39
CA LEU A 556 39.69 -55.87 -22.29
C LEU A 556 38.74 -56.98 -22.75
N TYR A 557 39.09 -57.67 -23.82
CA TYR A 557 38.41 -58.84 -24.33
C TYR A 557 39.34 -60.04 -24.11
N GLY A 558 39.21 -60.72 -22.97
CA GLY A 558 40.01 -61.93 -22.67
C GLY A 558 39.99 -62.95 -23.82
N PRO A 559 40.93 -63.94 -23.83
CA PRO A 559 41.10 -64.84 -24.96
C PRO A 559 39.76 -65.49 -25.37
N PRO A 560 39.49 -65.63 -26.68
CA PRO A 560 38.22 -66.17 -27.14
C PRO A 560 37.97 -67.55 -26.51
N PRO A 561 36.72 -67.88 -26.12
CA PRO A 561 36.44 -69.15 -25.47
C PRO A 561 36.82 -70.32 -26.38
N ASP A 562 37.45 -71.34 -25.81
CA ASP A 562 37.77 -72.59 -26.49
C ASP A 562 36.50 -73.21 -27.09
N PRO A 563 36.53 -73.78 -28.31
CA PRO A 563 35.37 -74.42 -28.89
C PRO A 563 35.00 -75.68 -28.08
N GLU A 564 33.80 -75.67 -27.49
CA GLU A 564 33.18 -76.82 -26.83
C GLU A 564 33.03 -78.01 -27.82
N PRO A 565 33.29 -79.26 -27.38
CA PRO A 565 33.15 -80.43 -28.22
C PRO A 565 31.68 -80.90 -28.21
N ASN A 566 31.03 -81.05 -29.37
CA ASN A 566 30.06 -82.12 -29.64
C ASN A 566 29.57 -82.12 -31.12
N ASP A 567 29.77 -83.29 -31.74
CA ASP A 567 28.98 -83.98 -32.76
C ASP A 567 28.74 -83.38 -34.17
N ASP A 568 29.63 -83.79 -35.09
CA ASP A 568 29.36 -84.32 -36.43
C ASP A 568 28.07 -83.93 -37.18
N LYS A 569 28.20 -82.95 -38.10
CA LYS A 569 28.05 -83.14 -39.57
C LYS A 569 28.10 -81.79 -40.29
N GLY A 570 29.20 -81.51 -40.99
CA GLY A 570 29.26 -80.38 -41.91
C GLY A 570 30.65 -79.82 -42.20
N VAL A 571 31.69 -80.65 -42.30
CA VAL A 571 33.00 -80.19 -42.77
C VAL A 571 33.01 -80.18 -44.30
N GLY A 572 33.20 -79.00 -44.89
CA GLY A 572 33.86 -78.91 -46.19
C GLY A 572 33.30 -77.88 -47.15
N GLU A 573 33.71 -76.62 -47.02
CA GLU A 573 33.91 -75.78 -48.22
C GLU A 573 34.82 -74.56 -48.04
N VAL A 574 34.97 -74.04 -46.81
CA VAL A 574 35.73 -72.80 -46.58
C VAL A 574 37.22 -73.05 -46.37
N ASP A 575 37.60 -74.08 -45.61
CA ASP A 575 39.02 -74.40 -45.33
C ASP A 575 39.76 -75.04 -46.51
N LYS A 576 39.03 -75.59 -47.49
CA LYS A 576 39.61 -76.05 -48.76
C LYS A 576 39.98 -74.90 -49.70
N ARG A 577 39.34 -73.73 -49.57
CA ARG A 577 39.61 -72.55 -50.42
C ARG A 577 40.78 -71.68 -49.92
N LEU A 578 41.21 -71.87 -48.67
CA LEU A 578 42.33 -71.14 -48.06
C LEU A 578 43.70 -71.84 -48.23
N GLN A 579 43.71 -73.12 -48.62
CA GLN A 579 44.97 -73.87 -48.82
C GLN A 579 45.63 -73.65 -50.20
N ASP A 580 44.93 -73.02 -51.15
CA ASP A 580 45.42 -72.79 -52.52
C ASP A 580 46.04 -71.39 -52.76
N PHE A 581 46.15 -70.55 -51.72
CA PHE A 581 46.83 -69.24 -51.82
C PHE A 581 48.23 -69.29 -51.19
N LYS A 582 49.23 -69.76 -51.96
CA LYS A 582 50.64 -69.46 -51.71
C LYS A 582 51.05 -68.27 -52.58
N LEU A 583 51.28 -67.12 -51.95
CA LEU A 583 51.99 -65.99 -52.56
C LEU A 583 53.43 -66.01 -52.03
N ASP A 584 54.37 -66.08 -52.95
CA ASP A 584 55.81 -66.05 -52.70
C ASP A 584 56.25 -64.71 -52.09
N GLU A 585 56.84 -64.75 -50.90
CA GLU A 585 57.57 -63.60 -50.34
C GLU A 585 59.02 -63.59 -50.88
N PRO A 586 59.50 -62.46 -51.42
CA PRO A 586 60.92 -62.31 -51.75
C PRO A 586 61.74 -62.01 -50.50
N LYS A 587 62.78 -62.81 -50.26
CA LYS A 587 63.86 -62.52 -49.29
C LYS A 587 64.62 -61.25 -49.67
N PRO A 588 64.93 -60.37 -48.69
CA PRO A 588 66.12 -59.54 -48.76
C PRO A 588 67.19 -59.98 -47.75
N GLU A 589 68.38 -60.18 -48.27
CA GLU A 589 69.62 -60.46 -47.55
C GLU A 589 70.02 -59.27 -46.66
N CYS A 590 70.23 -59.51 -45.36
CA CYS A 590 70.91 -58.56 -44.48
C CYS A 590 72.05 -59.26 -43.72
N LYS A 591 73.25 -58.75 -43.99
CA LYS A 591 74.55 -59.22 -43.52
C LYS A 591 74.69 -59.11 -42.00
N HIS A 592 75.24 -60.16 -41.39
CA HIS A 592 75.69 -60.17 -40.00
C HIS A 592 76.80 -59.15 -39.73
N PHE A 593 76.64 -58.39 -38.64
CA PHE A 593 77.75 -57.85 -37.84
C PHE A 593 77.59 -58.31 -36.39
N PRO A 594 78.68 -58.64 -35.68
CA PRO A 594 78.65 -59.30 -34.38
C PRO A 594 78.32 -58.32 -33.23
N PRO A 595 77.79 -58.82 -32.10
CA PRO A 595 77.46 -58.01 -30.93
C PRO A 595 78.73 -57.59 -30.17
N ALA A 596 78.84 -56.30 -29.86
CA ALA A 596 79.84 -55.78 -28.93
C ALA A 596 79.40 -56.03 -27.48
N ALA A 597 80.36 -56.46 -26.65
CA ALA A 597 80.20 -56.88 -25.28
C ALA A 597 79.64 -55.78 -24.36
N MET A 598 78.72 -56.17 -23.47
CA MET A 598 78.27 -55.37 -22.33
C MET A 598 79.38 -55.31 -21.27
N ILE A 599 79.69 -54.11 -20.80
CA ILE A 599 80.41 -53.86 -19.55
C ILE A 599 79.35 -53.68 -18.45
N PRO A 600 79.40 -54.37 -17.30
CA PRO A 600 78.47 -54.12 -16.20
C PRO A 600 78.82 -52.79 -15.51
N ALA A 601 77.83 -51.92 -15.36
CA ALA A 601 77.95 -50.71 -14.54
C ALA A 601 77.42 -51.01 -13.14
N ASP A 602 78.27 -50.82 -12.15
CA ASP A 602 77.99 -51.00 -10.72
C ASP A 602 76.83 -50.11 -10.26
N THR A 603 75.85 -50.74 -9.63
CA THR A 603 74.74 -50.08 -8.93
C THR A 603 75.20 -49.57 -7.57
N HIS A 604 75.41 -48.25 -7.45
CA HIS A 604 75.36 -47.57 -6.16
C HIS A 604 74.11 -46.68 -6.11
N PRO A 605 73.22 -46.85 -5.10
CA PRO A 605 72.02 -46.04 -4.97
C PRO A 605 72.38 -44.67 -4.37
N CYS A 606 72.09 -43.58 -5.10
CA CYS A 606 72.06 -42.24 -4.52
C CYS A 606 70.76 -42.02 -3.74
N PRO A 607 70.79 -41.45 -2.52
CA PRO A 607 69.62 -41.29 -1.68
C PRO A 607 68.76 -40.08 -2.09
N SER A 608 67.45 -40.30 -2.25
CA SER A 608 66.45 -39.24 -2.28
C SER A 608 66.05 -38.84 -0.85
N PRO A 609 65.88 -37.54 -0.54
CA PRO A 609 65.44 -37.11 0.79
C PRO A 609 63.97 -37.51 1.02
N ILE A 610 63.74 -38.29 2.08
CA ILE A 610 62.42 -38.65 2.58
C ILE A 610 61.99 -37.52 3.51
N ILE A 611 60.94 -36.79 3.13
CA ILE A 611 60.26 -35.81 4.00
C ILE A 611 59.19 -36.59 4.78
N PRO A 612 59.17 -36.54 6.12
CA PRO A 612 58.17 -37.25 6.92
C PRO A 612 56.77 -36.61 6.81
N ASP A 613 55.73 -37.44 6.67
CA ASP A 613 54.33 -37.06 6.43
C ASP A 613 53.68 -36.18 7.53
N GLU A 614 54.36 -35.96 8.65
CA GLU A 614 53.86 -35.11 9.75
C GLU A 614 54.02 -33.60 9.49
N GLU A 615 54.87 -33.18 8.53
CA GLU A 615 55.00 -31.77 8.14
C GLU A 615 54.02 -31.34 7.02
N ILE A 616 53.41 -32.31 6.32
CA ILE A 616 52.43 -32.03 5.24
C ILE A 616 51.02 -31.73 5.79
N LYS A 617 50.75 -32.06 7.07
CA LYS A 617 49.42 -31.87 7.68
C LYS A 617 49.23 -30.56 8.47
N LYS A 618 50.25 -29.69 8.57
CA LYS A 618 50.15 -28.41 9.32
C LYS A 618 49.99 -27.16 8.45
N THR A 619 49.89 -27.28 7.13
CA THR A 619 49.86 -26.12 6.22
C THR A 619 48.57 -25.89 5.45
N TYR A 620 47.47 -26.58 5.77
CA TYR A 620 46.24 -26.47 4.96
C TYR A 620 44.91 -26.19 5.68
N HIS A 621 44.91 -25.72 6.93
CA HIS A 621 43.68 -25.15 7.53
C HIS A 621 43.99 -23.94 8.42
N SER A 622 44.21 -22.79 7.78
CA SER A 622 44.03 -21.46 8.39
C SER A 622 43.19 -20.62 7.42
N HIS A 623 41.88 -20.82 7.46
CA HIS A 623 40.93 -19.87 6.87
C HIS A 623 40.87 -18.63 7.78
N GLU A 624 41.81 -17.72 7.61
CA GLU A 624 41.65 -16.33 8.04
C GLU A 624 40.99 -15.55 6.91
N HIS A 625 39.73 -15.15 7.12
CA HIS A 625 39.07 -14.13 6.32
C HIS A 625 39.64 -12.77 6.73
N MET A 626 40.37 -12.12 5.82
CA MET A 626 40.80 -10.73 5.97
C MET A 626 40.01 -9.86 4.99
N ASP A 627 39.14 -9.03 5.57
CA ASP A 627 38.38 -7.96 4.93
C ASP A 627 39.29 -6.89 4.34
N LEU A 628 38.99 -6.45 3.12
CA LEU A 628 39.35 -5.11 2.63
C LEU A 628 38.27 -4.57 1.66
N ALA A 629 37.41 -3.74 2.25
CA ALA A 629 36.72 -2.55 1.74
C ALA A 629 36.42 -2.44 0.22
N LEU A 630 35.14 -2.60 -0.12
CA LEU A 630 34.52 -1.93 -1.27
C LEU A 630 33.20 -1.30 -0.80
N GLN A 631 33.08 0.01 -1.02
CA GLN A 631 31.89 0.83 -0.78
C GLN A 631 30.75 0.42 -1.73
N GLY A 632 29.55 0.27 -1.19
CA GLY A 632 28.32 0.11 -1.95
C GLY A 632 27.11 0.04 -1.02
N GLN A 633 26.22 1.03 -1.14
CA GLN A 633 24.94 1.16 -0.43
C GLN A 633 23.95 0.05 -0.81
N ILE A 634 23.05 -0.33 0.11
CA ILE A 634 21.57 -0.36 -0.03
C ILE A 634 20.92 -1.16 1.13
N GLU A 635 20.03 -0.45 1.85
CA GLU A 635 18.77 -0.84 2.54
C GLU A 635 18.69 -1.88 3.68
N GLY A 636 17.90 -1.53 4.74
CA GLY A 636 16.97 -2.48 5.36
C GLY A 636 16.95 -2.65 6.89
N GLU A 637 16.14 -1.81 7.56
CA GLU A 637 15.23 -2.09 8.69
C GLU A 637 15.69 -2.65 10.08
N ASP A 638 15.37 -1.83 11.10
CA ASP A 638 14.69 -2.11 12.39
C ASP A 638 15.18 -3.21 13.36
N VAL A 639 15.67 -2.79 14.54
CA VAL A 639 15.18 -3.27 15.86
C VAL A 639 15.36 -2.20 16.97
N VAL A 640 14.21 -1.74 17.46
CA VAL A 640 13.83 -1.30 18.83
C VAL A 640 14.87 -1.50 19.95
N LYS A 641 15.25 -0.42 20.65
CA LYS A 641 15.50 -0.48 22.11
C LYS A 641 14.98 0.75 22.85
N VAL A 642 14.17 0.41 23.86
CA VAL A 642 13.51 1.23 24.87
C VAL A 642 14.54 1.80 25.86
N GLY A 643 14.43 3.08 26.19
CA GLY A 643 15.14 3.72 27.29
C GLY A 643 14.33 4.90 27.85
N LYS A 644 13.72 4.69 29.01
CA LYS A 644 12.97 5.69 29.80
C LYS A 644 13.90 6.53 30.68
N SER A 645 13.42 7.75 30.96
CA SER A 645 13.68 8.61 32.15
C SER A 645 15.05 9.33 32.16
N VAL A 646 15.23 10.59 32.57
CA VAL A 646 14.64 11.39 33.68
C VAL A 646 14.75 12.91 33.34
N ARG A 647 13.84 13.73 33.91
CA ARG A 647 13.81 15.21 33.96
C ARG A 647 14.93 15.83 34.80
N PHE A 648 15.28 17.11 34.56
CA PHE A 648 15.49 18.24 35.51
C PHE A 648 16.11 19.39 34.67
N GLU A 649 15.34 20.45 34.36
CA GLU A 649 15.24 21.76 35.05
C GLU A 649 16.38 22.76 34.74
N ASP A 650 15.92 23.99 34.50
CA ASP A 650 16.53 25.31 34.66
C ASP A 650 17.57 25.87 33.69
N GLY A 651 17.21 27.06 33.16
CA GLY A 651 18.11 28.22 33.22
C GLY A 651 18.41 28.95 31.90
N CYS A 652 17.83 30.15 31.78
CA CYS A 652 18.09 31.27 30.84
C CYS A 652 17.40 31.25 29.47
#